data_AF-A0A6C0HZY4-F1
#
_entry.id   AF-A0A6C0HZY4-F1
#
_cell.length_a   1.000
_cell.length_b   1.000
_cell.length_c   1.000
_cell.angle_alpha   90.00
_cell.angle_beta   90.00
_cell.angle_gamma   90.00
#
_symmetry.space_group_name_H-M   'P 1'
#
loop_
_entity.id
_entity.type
_entity.pdbx_description
1 polymer ?
#
loop_
_entity_poly.entity_id
_entity_poly.type
_entity_poly.pdbx_seq_one_letter_code
_entity_poly.pdbx_strand_id
1 'polypeptide(L)'
;MSFNIYPIKIKLDTNIPKKEPIFLTKALLYHPLIKKTEALNEYPYLTLDIEYPTYMLNKLSYEQKVEFFFNKDKMDFLLKRNTKFPEEPNIFQQSSKTTTPNTKINKADVNKIIENKRKEIANFNNEELLVLLQKENAEFIPIHFQNFSNMSPEINTIKDIKTLIQILENKAKLEQNTDKNILQEIYEKSQAYFINKCKEEAKQNIEELKKLYSVDNAENNELLIEGIKKAEEKEKVDIAKIIEDYKTQDYSSYTIFLNNTLEKYETLLLNLKKTKLENIEKKYKDKINKLNENNENVNTPTSNEVSTTNKTENKNEIGKKNILKMVKYLFPTSYPISKNISDSFTTIIKEKINLFDDLEIKDMFPKSFQETLYPDQAQFSYLKIDNKIYTITQIIWVNDIYNHEKYKKLITTYKELGKWKSEEIMKINDEINKKQLKFKNDFKQGGTYHFGKEDIEKLEKDRIDPRMDPNLKRQSIYSEKLDIFEKLTKIINYIEELNTYIEIIPTDYNIISDIVNNINTNYINISAKLSTNRELDKKFKELNIQINSITTLEKINDNYISKPGINMNFENDEESIKNILKSKYSKYTNFTTSLSEFIKPKMVSTNDELQKTFTEFLDNTDNLQLFNAIMNPKYIQNIGKYLRENEKSTASITTDDFQKRLDTGISIIDGNEYEIILRIDVISGELNSNIISKIDCSYKGKTLGDTLENLVNAKYINKWELNTTRIDPINIENEIVNITNKEPINEKKGGNIKYKDTRKLRSEIIKTRKRML
;
A
#
# COMPACT_ATOMS: atom_id res chain seq x y z
N MET A 1 22.24 -18.77 22.80
CA MET A 1 21.10 -18.12 22.11
C MET A 1 21.08 -18.53 20.65
N SER A 2 19.91 -18.81 20.09
CA SER A 2 19.75 -19.14 18.67
C SER A 2 18.70 -18.23 18.05
N PHE A 3 19.10 -17.46 17.06
CA PHE A 3 18.19 -16.83 16.10
C PHE A 3 18.38 -17.53 14.75
N ASN A 4 17.35 -17.49 13.92
CA ASN A 4 17.38 -18.13 12.62
C ASN A 4 18.01 -17.20 11.59
N ILE A 5 18.94 -17.75 10.82
CA ILE A 5 19.64 -17.05 9.74
C ILE A 5 19.38 -17.82 8.45
N TYR A 6 18.77 -17.17 7.48
CA TYR A 6 18.33 -17.75 6.23
C TYR A 6 19.07 -17.10 5.05
N PRO A 7 19.40 -17.86 4.00
CA PRO A 7 19.83 -17.25 2.75
C PRO A 7 18.67 -16.43 2.16
N ILE A 8 18.99 -15.33 1.49
CA ILE A 8 18.02 -14.49 0.79
C ILE A 8 18.44 -14.27 -0.66
N LYS A 9 17.53 -14.56 -1.59
CA LYS A 9 17.67 -14.26 -3.02
C LYS A 9 17.27 -12.80 -3.24
N ILE A 10 18.16 -12.02 -3.82
CA ILE A 10 17.89 -10.61 -4.15
C ILE A 10 17.89 -10.47 -5.66
N LYS A 11 16.73 -10.26 -6.27
CA LYS A 11 16.58 -10.06 -7.71
C LYS A 11 16.86 -8.60 -8.04
N LEU A 12 17.83 -8.34 -8.91
CA LEU A 12 18.27 -7.01 -9.33
C LEU A 12 17.66 -6.66 -10.69
N ASP A 13 16.77 -5.68 -10.71
CA ASP A 13 16.21 -5.06 -11.92
C ASP A 13 17.00 -3.80 -12.27
N THR A 14 17.85 -3.89 -13.30
CA THR A 14 18.79 -2.81 -13.68
C THR A 14 18.29 -1.97 -14.85
N ASN A 15 18.76 -0.73 -14.97
CA ASN A 15 18.51 0.13 -16.14
C ASN A 15 19.34 -0.28 -17.37
N ILE A 16 20.08 -1.40 -17.34
CA ILE A 16 20.86 -1.87 -18.49
C ILE A 16 19.89 -2.34 -19.60
N PRO A 17 19.94 -1.74 -20.81
CA PRO A 17 18.96 -2.04 -21.85
C PRO A 17 18.92 -3.52 -22.22
N LYS A 18 17.70 -4.07 -22.34
CA LYS A 18 17.41 -5.46 -22.73
C LYS A 18 18.03 -6.52 -21.80
N LYS A 19 18.42 -6.14 -20.58
CA LYS A 19 18.94 -7.09 -19.58
C LYS A 19 17.79 -7.57 -18.71
N GLU A 20 17.58 -8.89 -18.70
CA GLU A 20 16.67 -9.51 -17.75
C GLU A 20 17.19 -9.34 -16.31
N PRO A 21 16.29 -9.29 -15.30
CA PRO A 21 16.72 -9.20 -13.91
C PRO A 21 17.65 -10.37 -13.52
N ILE A 22 18.68 -10.06 -12.73
CA ILE A 22 19.71 -11.02 -12.30
C ILE A 22 19.70 -11.20 -10.78
N PHE A 23 20.07 -12.37 -10.26
CA PHE A 23 20.20 -12.53 -8.81
C PHE A 23 21.53 -12.00 -8.31
N LEU A 24 21.51 -11.29 -7.17
CA LEU A 24 22.72 -10.92 -6.45
C LEU A 24 23.41 -12.16 -5.93
N THR A 25 24.57 -12.46 -6.49
CA THR A 25 25.48 -13.48 -5.97
C THR A 25 26.85 -12.91 -5.67
N LYS A 26 27.67 -13.65 -4.93
CA LYS A 26 29.06 -13.25 -4.65
C LYS A 26 29.87 -12.95 -5.92
N ALA A 27 29.54 -13.58 -7.05
CA ALA A 27 30.23 -13.37 -8.31
C ALA A 27 29.97 -11.99 -8.93
N LEU A 28 28.84 -11.36 -8.58
CA LEU A 28 28.52 -9.99 -9.00
C LEU A 28 29.19 -8.93 -8.13
N LEU A 29 29.65 -9.29 -6.93
CA LEU A 29 30.29 -8.36 -6.01
C LEU A 29 31.67 -7.96 -6.55
N TYR A 30 31.86 -6.67 -6.72
CA TYR A 30 33.15 -6.10 -7.09
C TYR A 30 33.39 -4.84 -6.29
N HIS A 31 34.56 -4.74 -5.66
CA HIS A 31 35.04 -3.51 -5.07
C HIS A 31 36.56 -3.59 -4.88
N PRO A 32 37.33 -2.53 -5.17
CA PRO A 32 38.79 -2.54 -4.98
C PRO A 32 39.26 -2.86 -3.55
N LEU A 33 38.39 -2.61 -2.56
CA LEU A 33 38.65 -2.91 -1.14
C LEU A 33 38.40 -4.36 -0.74
N ILE A 34 37.74 -5.18 -1.57
CA ILE A 34 37.51 -6.60 -1.29
C ILE A 34 38.74 -7.37 -1.78
N LYS A 35 39.54 -7.90 -0.85
CA LYS A 35 40.78 -8.62 -1.17
C LYS A 35 40.57 -10.13 -1.22
N LYS A 36 39.59 -10.65 -0.48
CA LYS A 36 39.30 -12.10 -0.38
C LYS A 36 37.81 -12.39 -0.52
N THR A 37 37.44 -13.27 -1.46
CA THR A 37 36.05 -13.71 -1.67
C THR A 37 35.83 -15.21 -1.45
N GLU A 38 36.90 -15.98 -1.20
CA GLU A 38 36.85 -17.45 -1.13
C GLU A 38 35.93 -17.99 -0.02
N ALA A 39 35.81 -17.26 1.10
CA ALA A 39 34.99 -17.66 2.25
C ALA A 39 33.52 -17.17 2.17
N LEU A 40 33.11 -16.55 1.06
CA LEU A 40 31.75 -16.05 0.88
C LEU A 40 30.83 -17.13 0.30
N ASN A 41 29.62 -17.22 0.85
CA ASN A 41 28.53 -18.02 0.32
C ASN A 41 27.96 -17.37 -0.96
N GLU A 42 27.18 -18.13 -1.74
CA GLU A 42 26.66 -17.63 -3.02
C GLU A 42 25.69 -16.46 -2.84
N TYR A 43 24.78 -16.56 -1.86
CA TYR A 43 23.76 -15.56 -1.54
C TYR A 43 24.01 -14.92 -0.17
N PRO A 44 23.55 -13.68 0.05
CA PRO A 44 23.58 -13.08 1.37
C PRO A 44 22.61 -13.77 2.32
N TYR A 45 22.76 -13.47 3.61
CA TYR A 45 21.95 -13.98 4.70
C TYR A 45 21.10 -12.88 5.34
N LEU A 46 19.96 -13.29 5.90
CA LEU A 46 19.01 -12.46 6.62
C LEU A 46 18.56 -13.15 7.91
N THR A 47 18.30 -12.36 8.95
CA THR A 47 17.48 -12.79 10.09
C THR A 47 16.26 -11.88 10.26
N LEU A 48 15.14 -12.48 10.67
CA LEU A 48 13.91 -11.78 11.04
C LEU A 48 13.72 -11.73 12.57
N ASP A 49 14.63 -12.35 13.33
CA ASP A 49 14.46 -12.54 14.77
C ASP A 49 15.10 -11.40 15.58
N ILE A 50 16.09 -10.70 15.03
CA ILE A 50 16.77 -9.58 15.70
C ILE A 50 17.18 -8.49 14.72
N GLU A 51 16.99 -7.23 15.11
CA GLU A 51 17.44 -6.07 14.34
C GLU A 51 18.97 -5.97 14.33
N TYR A 52 19.57 -5.66 13.18
CA TYR A 52 21.02 -5.50 13.06
C TYR A 52 21.50 -4.28 13.87
N PRO A 53 22.48 -4.45 14.78
CA PRO A 53 23.00 -3.31 15.55
C PRO A 53 23.78 -2.33 14.65
N THR A 54 23.21 -1.15 14.42
CA THR A 54 23.78 -0.10 13.53
C THR A 54 25.19 0.31 13.98
N TYR A 55 25.41 0.44 15.28
CA TYR A 55 26.73 0.80 15.85
C TYR A 55 27.82 -0.22 15.52
N MET A 56 27.45 -1.51 15.39
CA MET A 56 28.37 -2.59 15.07
C MET A 56 28.71 -2.55 13.58
N LEU A 57 27.70 -2.48 12.71
CA LEU A 57 27.89 -2.40 11.26
C LEU A 57 28.70 -1.16 10.85
N ASN A 58 28.53 -0.04 11.55
CA ASN A 58 29.30 1.18 11.27
C ASN A 58 30.80 1.07 11.56
N LYS A 59 31.21 0.17 12.47
CA LYS A 59 32.62 -0.06 12.80
C LYS A 59 33.31 -1.04 11.85
N LEU A 60 32.55 -1.77 11.06
CA LEU A 60 33.09 -2.73 10.10
C LEU A 60 33.64 -2.01 8.86
N SER A 61 34.79 -2.48 8.36
CA SER A 61 35.27 -2.11 7.03
C SER A 61 34.27 -2.59 5.95
N TYR A 62 34.39 -2.08 4.73
CA TYR A 62 33.51 -2.54 3.65
C TYR A 62 33.63 -4.05 3.39
N GLU A 63 34.85 -4.59 3.36
CA GLU A 63 35.08 -6.05 3.22
C GLU A 63 34.42 -6.85 4.35
N GLN A 64 34.52 -6.37 5.60
CA GLN A 64 33.88 -7.02 6.75
C GLN A 64 32.34 -6.93 6.72
N LYS A 65 31.77 -5.87 6.13
CA LYS A 65 30.31 -5.77 5.91
C LYS A 65 29.87 -6.81 4.88
N VAL A 66 30.60 -6.93 3.77
CA VAL A 66 30.33 -7.98 2.78
C VAL A 66 30.42 -9.36 3.43
N GLU A 67 31.48 -9.63 4.20
CA GLU A 67 31.64 -10.89 4.95
C GLU A 67 30.49 -11.11 5.94
N PHE A 68 30.05 -10.07 6.67
CA PHE A 68 28.91 -10.17 7.58
C PHE A 68 27.64 -10.64 6.84
N PHE A 69 27.34 -10.12 5.65
CA PHE A 69 26.14 -10.52 4.91
C PHE A 69 26.30 -11.83 4.15
N PHE A 70 27.50 -12.17 3.67
CA PHE A 70 27.73 -13.35 2.82
C PHE A 70 28.41 -14.52 3.54
N ASN A 71 28.59 -14.46 4.86
CA ASN A 71 29.11 -15.57 5.66
C ASN A 71 28.21 -15.79 6.88
N LYS A 72 27.48 -16.92 6.89
CA LYS A 72 26.50 -17.25 7.92
C LYS A 72 27.11 -17.28 9.33
N ASP A 73 28.26 -17.92 9.48
CA ASP A 73 28.93 -18.10 10.77
C ASP A 73 29.43 -16.76 11.32
N LYS A 74 29.92 -15.89 10.43
CA LYS A 74 30.33 -14.54 10.78
C LYS A 74 29.16 -13.69 11.24
N MET A 75 28.03 -13.75 10.54
CA MET A 75 26.79 -13.07 10.92
C MET A 75 26.35 -13.51 12.32
N ASP A 76 26.25 -14.83 12.52
CA ASP A 76 25.84 -15.45 13.79
C ASP A 76 26.74 -15.00 14.95
N PHE A 77 28.06 -15.10 14.78
CA PHE A 77 29.04 -14.70 15.77
C PHE A 77 28.92 -13.21 16.14
N LEU A 78 28.85 -12.32 15.15
CA LEU A 78 28.79 -10.88 15.38
C LEU A 78 27.47 -10.46 16.03
N LEU A 79 26.34 -11.04 15.61
CA LEU A 79 25.04 -10.75 16.23
C LEU A 79 25.01 -11.24 17.68
N LYS A 80 25.46 -12.47 17.98
CA LYS A 80 25.53 -12.99 19.36
C LYS A 80 26.38 -12.12 20.29
N ARG A 81 27.47 -11.55 19.79
CA ARG A 81 28.37 -10.70 20.57
C ARG A 81 27.83 -9.29 20.83
N ASN A 82 27.02 -8.75 19.91
CA ASN A 82 26.64 -7.33 19.90
C ASN A 82 25.16 -7.09 20.23
N THR A 83 24.40 -8.13 20.53
CA THR A 83 23.01 -8.01 20.96
C THR A 83 22.95 -8.26 22.46
N LYS A 84 22.85 -7.17 23.23
CA LYS A 84 22.52 -7.26 24.65
C LYS A 84 21.03 -7.56 24.74
N PHE A 85 20.67 -8.79 25.06
CA PHE A 85 19.30 -9.05 25.45
C PHE A 85 19.05 -8.34 26.79
N PRO A 86 17.86 -7.77 27.03
CA PRO A 86 17.42 -7.60 28.39
C PRO A 86 17.53 -9.00 29.00
N GLU A 87 18.46 -9.17 29.94
CA GLU A 87 18.48 -10.40 30.74
C GLU A 87 17.06 -10.56 31.25
N GLU A 88 16.39 -11.67 30.89
CA GLU A 88 15.13 -12.00 31.54
C GLU A 88 15.41 -11.88 33.04
N PRO A 89 14.69 -11.03 33.78
CA PRO A 89 14.96 -10.85 35.19
C PRO A 89 14.91 -12.25 35.79
N ASN A 90 16.06 -12.72 36.25
CA ASN A 90 16.24 -14.06 36.76
C ASN A 90 15.57 -14.08 38.15
N ILE A 91 14.24 -14.13 38.16
CA ILE A 91 13.38 -14.04 39.35
C ILE A 91 13.50 -15.30 40.22
N PHE A 92 14.25 -16.33 39.80
CA PHE A 92 14.28 -17.62 40.49
C PHE A 92 15.60 -18.02 41.16
N GLN A 93 16.60 -17.15 41.33
CA GLN A 93 17.84 -17.56 42.02
C GLN A 93 18.35 -16.70 43.19
N GLN A 94 17.60 -15.70 43.66
CA GLN A 94 17.93 -15.06 44.95
C GLN A 94 16.67 -14.68 45.74
N SER A 95 16.26 -15.56 46.66
CA SER A 95 15.85 -15.21 48.04
C SER A 95 15.13 -16.37 48.73
N SER A 96 15.88 -17.19 49.43
CA SER A 96 15.43 -17.62 50.75
C SER A 96 15.44 -16.39 51.67
N LYS A 97 14.24 -16.01 52.12
CA LYS A 97 13.89 -15.08 53.21
C LYS A 97 13.65 -13.60 52.86
N THR A 98 12.48 -13.18 53.37
CA THR A 98 12.00 -11.85 53.76
C THR A 98 11.38 -10.90 52.72
N THR A 99 10.03 -10.89 52.76
CA THR A 99 9.07 -9.77 52.62
C THR A 99 9.05 -8.92 51.35
N THR A 100 7.95 -9.09 50.61
CA THR A 100 7.39 -8.32 49.49
C THR A 100 7.32 -6.80 49.73
N PRO A 101 7.38 -6.00 48.65
CA PRO A 101 6.16 -5.27 48.30
C PRO A 101 5.77 -5.40 46.82
N ASN A 102 4.51 -5.83 46.62
CA ASN A 102 3.75 -5.68 45.39
C ASN A 102 3.41 -4.20 45.21
N THR A 103 4.08 -3.48 44.32
CA THR A 103 3.62 -2.15 43.89
C THR A 103 2.68 -2.28 42.70
N LYS A 104 1.39 -2.48 43.00
CA LYS A 104 0.31 -2.06 42.10
C LYS A 104 0.48 -0.55 41.89
N ILE A 105 0.72 -0.10 40.66
CA ILE A 105 0.59 1.31 40.30
C ILE A 105 -0.86 1.67 40.55
N ASN A 106 -1.11 2.42 41.62
CA ASN A 106 -2.47 2.75 42.02
C ASN A 106 -2.93 3.98 41.21
N LYS A 107 -4.24 4.10 40.97
CA LYS A 107 -4.87 5.21 40.23
C LYS A 107 -4.39 6.61 40.67
N ALA A 108 -4.00 6.76 41.94
CA ALA A 108 -3.40 7.96 42.51
C ALA A 108 -2.03 8.32 41.93
N ASP A 109 -1.16 7.34 41.64
CA ASP A 109 0.18 7.59 41.07
C ASP A 109 0.06 8.14 39.64
N VAL A 110 -0.92 7.64 38.88
CA VAL A 110 -1.21 8.12 37.53
C VAL A 110 -1.87 9.50 37.56
N ASN A 111 -2.82 9.72 38.47
CA ASN A 111 -3.40 11.06 38.65
C ASN A 111 -2.33 12.09 39.03
N LYS A 112 -1.34 11.69 39.84
CA LYS A 112 -0.18 12.53 40.18
C LYS A 112 0.71 12.84 38.98
N ILE A 113 0.90 11.89 38.05
CA ILE A 113 1.62 12.13 36.78
C ILE A 113 0.85 13.11 35.89
N ILE A 114 -0.46 12.94 35.75
CA ILE A 114 -1.33 13.85 34.98
C ILE A 114 -1.31 15.25 35.58
N GLU A 115 -1.40 15.36 36.91
CA GLU A 115 -1.38 16.64 37.60
C GLU A 115 -0.01 17.33 37.50
N ASN A 116 1.09 16.58 37.56
CA ASN A 116 2.43 17.11 37.33
C ASN A 116 2.61 17.61 35.90
N LYS A 117 2.07 16.90 34.89
CA LYS A 117 2.10 17.37 33.50
C LYS A 117 1.21 18.58 33.27
N ARG A 118 0.06 18.68 33.94
CA ARG A 118 -0.78 19.89 33.95
C ARG A 118 -0.02 21.09 34.51
N LYS A 119 0.72 20.92 35.61
CA LYS A 119 1.56 21.97 36.23
C LYS A 119 2.73 22.35 35.33
N GLU A 120 3.37 21.39 34.68
CA GLU A 120 4.47 21.63 33.73
C GLU A 120 3.99 22.44 32.51
N ILE A 121 2.82 22.09 31.94
CA ILE A 121 2.24 22.80 30.79
C ILE A 121 1.75 24.21 31.17
N ALA A 122 1.19 24.38 32.38
CA ALA A 122 0.73 25.68 32.87
C ALA A 122 1.89 26.67 33.10
N ASN A 123 3.12 26.18 33.29
CA ASN A 123 4.29 26.99 33.57
C ASN A 123 5.10 27.39 32.33
N PHE A 124 4.79 26.88 31.14
CA PHE A 124 5.47 27.31 29.91
C PHE A 124 5.05 28.73 29.53
N ASN A 125 6.04 29.60 29.34
CA ASN A 125 5.78 30.86 28.65
C ASN A 125 5.55 30.61 27.15
N ASN A 126 5.02 31.60 26.43
CA ASN A 126 4.62 31.43 25.03
C ASN A 126 5.80 31.08 24.09
N GLU A 127 7.05 31.44 24.44
CA GLU A 127 8.25 31.10 23.66
C GLU A 127 8.70 29.65 23.88
N GLU A 128 8.68 29.17 25.13
CA GLU A 128 9.02 27.78 25.47
C GLU A 128 8.01 26.79 24.88
N LEU A 129 6.74 27.18 24.83
CA LEU A 129 5.69 26.40 24.18
C LEU A 129 5.92 26.32 22.66
N LEU A 130 6.41 27.39 22.03
CA LEU A 130 6.73 27.43 20.61
C LEU A 130 7.89 26.48 20.28
N VAL A 131 8.92 26.44 21.14
CA VAL A 131 10.07 25.52 21.01
C VAL A 131 9.67 24.06 21.22
N LEU A 132 8.75 23.78 22.14
CA LEU A 132 8.18 22.45 22.33
C LEU A 132 7.28 22.02 21.17
N LEU A 133 6.50 22.94 20.60
CA LEU A 133 5.70 22.71 19.39
C LEU A 133 6.59 22.45 18.17
N GLN A 134 7.73 23.14 18.06
CA GLN A 134 8.74 22.89 17.03
C GLN A 134 9.45 21.54 17.22
N LYS A 135 9.66 21.09 18.47
CA LYS A 135 10.26 19.78 18.79
C LYS A 135 9.30 18.60 18.57
N GLU A 136 8.03 18.74 18.90
CA GLU A 136 7.04 17.66 18.72
C GLU A 136 6.46 17.60 17.30
N ASN A 137 6.41 18.71 16.56
CA ASN A 137 5.95 18.72 15.16
C ASN A 137 7.04 18.35 14.13
N ALA A 138 8.25 17.99 14.57
CA ALA A 138 9.30 17.45 13.69
C ALA A 138 8.93 16.10 13.06
N GLU A 139 7.89 15.41 13.56
CA GLU A 139 7.37 14.16 12.99
C GLU A 139 6.18 14.33 12.02
N PHE A 140 5.68 15.56 11.80
CA PHE A 140 4.57 15.81 10.88
C PHE A 140 4.75 17.18 10.20
N ILE A 141 5.56 17.23 9.12
CA ILE A 141 5.44 18.10 7.92
C ILE A 141 6.67 17.83 7.00
N PRO A 142 6.48 17.51 5.70
CA PRO A 142 7.59 17.41 4.74
C PRO A 142 8.12 18.79 4.29
N ILE A 143 9.45 18.94 4.30
CA ILE A 143 10.34 19.75 3.44
C ILE A 143 9.75 21.03 2.77
N HIS A 144 9.19 21.96 3.54
CA HIS A 144 9.12 23.36 3.09
C HIS A 144 9.74 24.40 4.04
N PHE A 145 10.40 23.96 5.11
CA PHE A 145 11.00 24.86 6.11
C PHE A 145 12.52 25.06 6.02
N GLN A 146 13.20 24.54 4.99
CA GLN A 146 14.63 24.84 4.78
C GLN A 146 14.90 26.27 4.26
N ASN A 147 13.87 27.04 3.90
CA ASN A 147 14.01 28.45 3.55
C ASN A 147 13.85 29.40 4.76
N PHE A 148 13.45 28.92 5.93
CA PHE A 148 13.29 29.77 7.13
C PHE A 148 14.57 29.88 7.97
N SER A 149 15.51 28.93 7.86
CA SER A 149 16.79 29.00 8.57
C SER A 149 17.72 30.12 8.08
N ASN A 150 17.39 30.74 6.93
CA ASN A 150 18.10 31.89 6.37
C ASN A 150 17.33 33.22 6.53
N MET A 151 16.20 33.24 7.24
CA MET A 151 15.48 34.47 7.63
C MET A 151 15.45 34.61 9.15
N SER A 152 16.64 34.84 9.72
CA SER A 152 16.76 35.57 10.99
C SER A 152 17.20 37.01 10.67
N PRO A 153 16.22 37.90 10.46
CA PRO A 153 16.24 39.18 11.18
C PRO A 153 14.92 39.51 11.89
N GLU A 154 13.87 38.69 11.82
CA GLU A 154 12.50 39.18 12.07
C GLU A 154 12.04 39.21 13.54
N ILE A 155 12.79 38.64 14.49
CA ILE A 155 12.57 38.88 15.93
C ILE A 155 13.13 40.25 16.37
N ASN A 156 13.97 40.89 15.55
CA ASN A 156 14.33 42.29 15.78
C ASN A 156 13.19 43.24 15.41
N THR A 157 12.25 42.87 14.53
CA THR A 157 11.26 43.83 13.98
C THR A 157 10.33 44.47 15.01
N ILE A 158 9.86 43.75 16.05
CA ILE A 158 8.99 44.35 17.09
C ILE A 158 9.80 45.27 18.02
N LYS A 159 11.05 44.88 18.31
CA LYS A 159 11.99 45.70 19.07
C LYS A 159 12.40 46.93 18.26
N ASP A 160 12.57 46.77 16.95
CA ASP A 160 12.92 47.81 15.98
C ASP A 160 11.75 48.76 15.76
N ILE A 161 10.50 48.29 15.73
CA ILE A 161 9.31 49.14 15.64
C ILE A 161 9.13 49.96 16.92
N LYS A 162 9.28 49.35 18.11
CA LYS A 162 9.26 50.11 19.38
C LYS A 162 10.40 51.12 19.45
N THR A 163 11.59 50.74 18.98
CA THR A 163 12.76 51.63 18.92
C THR A 163 12.58 52.74 17.89
N LEU A 164 11.96 52.46 16.74
CA LEU A 164 11.68 53.43 15.69
C LEU A 164 10.62 54.43 16.14
N ILE A 165 9.56 53.97 16.82
CA ILE A 165 8.54 54.84 17.42
C ILE A 165 9.18 55.72 18.50
N GLN A 166 10.00 55.16 19.39
CA GLN A 166 10.72 55.92 20.40
C GLN A 166 11.70 56.95 19.80
N ILE A 167 12.40 56.60 18.71
CA ILE A 167 13.30 57.51 17.98
C ILE A 167 12.50 58.64 17.31
N LEU A 168 11.36 58.34 16.69
CA LEU A 168 10.51 59.33 16.03
C LEU A 168 9.84 60.27 17.04
N GLU A 169 9.39 59.76 18.20
CA GLU A 169 8.85 60.55 19.30
C GLU A 169 9.91 61.46 19.94
N ASN A 170 11.14 60.95 20.10
CA ASN A 170 12.25 61.74 20.64
C ASN A 170 12.71 62.81 19.63
N LYS A 171 12.70 62.52 18.34
CA LYS A 171 13.06 63.47 17.28
C LYS A 171 12.01 64.56 17.08
N ALA A 172 10.72 64.22 17.18
CA ALA A 172 9.61 65.18 17.18
C ALA A 172 9.60 66.11 18.42
N LYS A 173 10.18 65.67 19.55
CA LYS A 173 10.37 66.50 20.75
C LYS A 173 11.60 67.43 20.69
N LEU A 174 12.60 67.12 19.85
CA LEU A 174 13.90 67.81 19.82
C LEU A 174 14.02 68.92 18.76
N GLU A 175 13.11 69.00 17.78
CA GLU A 175 13.18 70.01 16.72
C GLU A 175 11.85 70.78 16.60
N GLN A 176 11.79 72.00 17.14
CA GLN A 176 10.65 72.92 16.95
C GLN A 176 10.55 73.53 15.54
N ASN A 177 11.33 73.07 14.56
CA ASN A 177 11.38 73.68 13.22
C ASN A 177 11.60 72.68 12.07
N THR A 178 11.15 71.43 12.23
CA THR A 178 11.08 70.52 11.09
C THR A 178 9.81 70.84 10.29
N ASP A 179 9.96 71.08 8.98
CA ASP A 179 8.87 71.40 8.07
C ASP A 179 7.77 70.35 8.15
N LYS A 180 6.58 70.75 8.62
CA LYS A 180 5.41 69.88 8.84
C LYS A 180 5.11 69.01 7.62
N ASN A 181 5.42 69.52 6.42
CA ASN A 181 5.19 68.81 5.16
C ASN A 181 6.10 67.58 4.99
N ILE A 182 7.34 67.60 5.51
CA ILE A 182 8.27 66.47 5.42
C ILE A 182 7.87 65.36 6.39
N LEU A 183 7.44 65.72 7.61
CA LEU A 183 6.93 64.74 8.57
C LEU A 183 5.61 64.12 8.09
N GLN A 184 4.74 64.92 7.47
CA GLN A 184 3.51 64.43 6.84
C GLN A 184 3.82 63.46 5.69
N GLU A 185 4.78 63.78 4.82
CA GLU A 185 5.16 62.91 3.70
C GLU A 185 5.79 61.59 4.16
N ILE A 186 6.67 61.63 5.18
CA ILE A 186 7.27 60.42 5.76
C ILE A 186 6.19 59.56 6.42
N TYR A 187 5.25 60.19 7.14
CA TYR A 187 4.13 59.51 7.78
C TYR A 187 3.22 58.84 6.74
N GLU A 188 2.81 59.56 5.70
CA GLU A 188 1.97 59.03 4.60
C GLU A 188 2.65 57.89 3.85
N LYS A 189 3.97 58.00 3.58
CA LYS A 189 4.74 56.91 2.93
C LYS A 189 4.88 55.68 3.82
N SER A 190 5.11 55.87 5.12
CA SER A 190 5.20 54.76 6.08
C SER A 190 3.85 54.05 6.26
N GLN A 191 2.74 54.80 6.26
CA GLN A 191 1.39 54.24 6.28
C GLN A 191 1.04 53.49 4.99
N ALA A 192 1.34 54.06 3.82
CA ALA A 192 1.11 53.41 2.54
C ALA A 192 1.90 52.08 2.44
N TYR A 193 3.13 52.08 2.94
CA TYR A 193 3.95 50.88 3.04
C TYR A 193 3.32 49.82 3.96
N PHE A 194 2.87 50.23 5.16
CA PHE A 194 2.27 49.31 6.13
C PHE A 194 0.94 48.73 5.64
N ILE A 195 0.06 49.56 5.07
CA ILE A 195 -1.22 49.11 4.48
C ILE A 195 -0.97 48.11 3.34
N ASN A 196 0.02 48.37 2.48
CA ASN A 196 0.35 47.45 1.40
C ASN A 196 0.94 46.13 1.94
N LYS A 197 1.76 46.18 2.99
CA LYS A 197 2.32 44.99 3.62
C LYS A 197 1.24 44.13 4.29
N CYS A 198 0.32 44.73 5.04
CA CYS A 198 -0.81 44.01 5.63
C CYS A 198 -1.75 43.42 4.57
N LYS A 199 -1.96 44.12 3.44
CA LYS A 199 -2.74 43.57 2.31
C LYS A 199 -2.07 42.36 1.68
N GLU A 200 -0.75 42.37 1.51
CA GLU A 200 -0.01 41.25 0.95
C GLU A 200 0.06 40.06 1.93
N GLU A 201 0.25 40.31 3.23
CA GLU A 201 0.22 39.26 4.27
C GLU A 201 -1.20 38.66 4.42
N ALA A 202 -2.25 39.47 4.43
CA ALA A 202 -3.62 38.97 4.44
C ALA A 202 -3.93 38.15 3.19
N LYS A 203 -3.46 38.60 2.01
CA LYS A 203 -3.61 37.86 0.76
C LYS A 203 -2.84 36.54 0.78
N GLN A 204 -1.63 36.51 1.33
CA GLN A 204 -0.85 35.27 1.51
C GLN A 204 -1.53 34.31 2.48
N ASN A 205 -2.00 34.80 3.64
CA ASN A 205 -2.70 33.98 4.63
C ASN A 205 -4.03 33.44 4.08
N ILE A 206 -4.76 34.23 3.29
CA ILE A 206 -5.98 33.78 2.60
C ILE A 206 -5.63 32.72 1.54
N GLU A 207 -4.53 32.86 0.79
CA GLU A 207 -4.11 31.87 -0.19
C GLU A 207 -3.58 30.59 0.45
N GLU A 208 -2.95 30.69 1.62
CA GLU A 208 -2.56 29.54 2.44
C GLU A 208 -3.77 28.84 3.06
N LEU A 209 -4.75 29.58 3.57
CA LEU A 209 -6.03 29.02 4.03
C LEU A 209 -6.78 28.35 2.88
N LYS A 210 -6.82 28.96 1.69
CA LYS A 210 -7.37 28.31 0.49
C LYS A 210 -6.61 27.03 0.14
N LYS A 211 -5.29 26.97 0.29
CA LYS A 211 -4.50 25.74 0.07
C LYS A 211 -4.75 24.68 1.16
N LEU A 212 -4.92 25.10 2.41
CA LEU A 212 -5.24 24.22 3.55
C LEU A 212 -6.65 23.64 3.47
N TYR A 213 -7.61 24.37 2.90
CA TYR A 213 -9.03 23.99 2.86
C TYR A 213 -9.56 23.66 1.45
N SER A 214 -8.71 23.67 0.41
CA SER A 214 -9.05 23.15 -0.93
C SER A 214 -8.87 21.63 -1.07
N VAL A 215 -8.74 20.92 0.04
CA VAL A 215 -8.78 19.45 0.09
C VAL A 215 -10.11 19.00 0.73
N ASP A 216 -11.03 18.59 -0.15
CA ASP A 216 -12.18 17.70 0.02
C ASP A 216 -13.02 17.76 1.31
N ASN A 217 -14.05 18.63 1.32
CA ASN A 217 -15.33 18.35 2.01
C ASN A 217 -16.43 19.34 1.57
N ALA A 218 -17.25 18.97 0.58
CA ALA A 218 -18.20 19.91 -0.05
C ALA A 218 -19.40 20.31 0.82
N GLU A 219 -19.81 19.53 1.83
CA GLU A 219 -21.07 19.78 2.55
C GLU A 219 -20.91 20.61 3.85
N ASN A 220 -19.77 20.52 4.54
CA ASN A 220 -19.43 21.48 5.61
C ASN A 220 -18.84 22.79 5.07
N ASN A 221 -18.43 22.79 3.80
CA ASN A 221 -17.85 23.97 3.17
C ASN A 221 -18.89 25.04 2.83
N GLU A 222 -20.18 24.76 2.67
CA GLU A 222 -21.12 25.83 2.32
C GLU A 222 -21.39 26.78 3.50
N LEU A 223 -21.63 26.26 4.70
CA LEU A 223 -21.76 27.05 5.94
C LEU A 223 -20.43 27.69 6.37
N LEU A 224 -19.29 27.04 6.13
CA LEU A 224 -17.96 27.57 6.45
C LEU A 224 -17.52 28.64 5.43
N ILE A 225 -17.75 28.44 4.13
CA ILE A 225 -17.52 29.45 3.09
C ILE A 225 -18.47 30.62 3.28
N GLU A 226 -19.72 30.40 3.69
CA GLU A 226 -20.63 31.48 4.05
C GLU A 226 -20.19 32.20 5.33
N GLY A 227 -19.67 31.48 6.33
CA GLY A 227 -19.04 32.06 7.51
C GLY A 227 -17.79 32.88 7.20
N ILE A 228 -16.93 32.40 6.30
CA ILE A 228 -15.74 33.10 5.81
C ILE A 228 -16.13 34.32 4.98
N LYS A 229 -17.13 34.21 4.09
CA LYS A 229 -17.65 35.37 3.33
C LYS A 229 -18.27 36.42 4.24
N LYS A 230 -19.03 36.01 5.27
CA LYS A 230 -19.58 36.92 6.29
C LYS A 230 -18.48 37.55 7.14
N ALA A 231 -17.42 36.82 7.45
CA ALA A 231 -16.24 37.36 8.14
C ALA A 231 -15.46 38.33 7.24
N GLU A 232 -15.29 38.03 5.95
CA GLU A 232 -14.66 38.92 4.96
C GLU A 232 -15.48 40.19 4.73
N GLU A 233 -16.82 40.08 4.64
CA GLU A 233 -17.71 41.24 4.52
C GLU A 233 -17.69 42.08 5.80
N LYS A 234 -17.72 41.44 6.97
CA LYS A 234 -17.60 42.13 8.26
C LYS A 234 -16.25 42.81 8.42
N GLU A 235 -15.15 42.16 8.04
CA GLU A 235 -13.80 42.72 8.10
C GLU A 235 -13.61 43.84 7.07
N LYS A 236 -14.20 43.73 5.87
CA LYS A 236 -14.24 44.84 4.90
C LYS A 236 -15.06 46.02 5.40
N VAL A 237 -16.18 45.77 6.07
CA VAL A 237 -17.03 46.81 6.69
C VAL A 237 -16.32 47.46 7.88
N ASP A 238 -15.64 46.68 8.72
CA ASP A 238 -14.88 47.17 9.86
C ASP A 238 -13.65 47.99 9.38
N ILE A 239 -12.95 47.54 8.34
CA ILE A 239 -11.86 48.28 7.70
C ILE A 239 -12.38 49.55 7.01
N ALA A 240 -13.52 49.48 6.31
CA ALA A 240 -14.13 50.64 5.67
C ALA A 240 -14.59 51.67 6.72
N LYS A 241 -15.18 51.23 7.83
CA LYS A 241 -15.57 52.06 8.96
C LYS A 241 -14.35 52.66 9.67
N ILE A 242 -13.27 51.90 9.84
CA ILE A 242 -11.99 52.41 10.35
C ILE A 242 -11.43 53.49 9.42
N ILE A 243 -11.52 53.31 8.09
CA ILE A 243 -11.10 54.31 7.10
C ILE A 243 -12.01 55.56 7.13
N GLU A 244 -13.31 55.40 7.36
CA GLU A 244 -14.29 56.49 7.48
C GLU A 244 -14.10 57.28 8.79
N ASP A 245 -13.97 56.58 9.93
CA ASP A 245 -13.67 57.15 11.24
C ASP A 245 -12.30 57.87 11.23
N TYR A 246 -11.32 57.34 10.48
CA TYR A 246 -10.00 57.98 10.30
C TYR A 246 -10.09 59.32 9.55
N LYS A 247 -10.99 59.45 8.57
CA LYS A 247 -11.24 60.73 7.89
C LYS A 247 -11.81 61.77 8.85
N THR A 248 -12.39 61.34 9.98
CA THR A 248 -12.96 62.22 11.02
C THR A 248 -12.02 62.48 12.22
N GLN A 249 -10.76 62.01 12.18
CA GLN A 249 -9.73 62.18 13.23
C GLN A 249 -10.04 61.56 14.61
N ASP A 250 -10.90 60.54 14.71
CA ASP A 250 -11.09 59.81 15.97
C ASP A 250 -10.20 58.54 16.02
N TYR A 251 -9.11 58.61 16.80
CA TYR A 251 -8.13 57.54 16.97
C TYR A 251 -8.55 56.43 17.95
N SER A 252 -9.71 56.57 18.61
CA SER A 252 -10.19 55.58 19.58
C SER A 252 -10.63 54.26 18.93
N SER A 253 -11.24 54.32 17.75
CA SER A 253 -11.70 53.14 16.99
C SER A 253 -10.56 52.19 16.58
N TYR A 254 -9.39 52.71 16.20
CA TYR A 254 -8.23 51.92 15.78
C TYR A 254 -7.60 51.14 16.95
N THR A 255 -7.52 51.77 18.12
CA THR A 255 -7.00 51.14 19.34
C THR A 255 -7.94 50.02 19.83
N ILE A 256 -9.25 50.24 19.74
CA ILE A 256 -10.27 49.22 20.04
C ILE A 256 -10.14 48.03 19.09
N PHE A 257 -9.90 48.26 17.80
CA PHE A 257 -9.70 47.19 16.82
C PHE A 257 -8.45 46.35 17.11
N LEU A 258 -7.31 46.98 17.42
CA LEU A 258 -6.07 46.28 17.77
C LEU A 258 -6.24 45.43 19.04
N ASN A 259 -6.86 45.98 20.08
CA ASN A 259 -7.11 45.26 21.33
C ASN A 259 -8.07 44.08 21.13
N ASN A 260 -9.16 44.27 20.37
CA ASN A 260 -10.09 43.18 20.04
C ASN A 260 -9.43 42.08 19.20
N THR A 261 -8.48 42.44 18.34
CA THR A 261 -7.71 41.48 17.53
C THR A 261 -6.73 40.70 18.40
N LEU A 262 -6.06 41.37 19.34
CA LEU A 262 -5.16 40.74 20.31
C LEU A 262 -5.93 39.75 21.21
N GLU A 263 -7.09 40.16 21.73
CA GLU A 263 -7.95 39.33 22.59
C GLU A 263 -8.47 38.08 21.86
N LYS A 264 -8.83 38.21 20.58
CA LYS A 264 -9.20 37.06 19.72
C LYS A 264 -8.04 36.09 19.55
N TYR A 265 -6.83 36.60 19.36
CA TYR A 265 -5.64 35.76 19.19
C TYR A 265 -5.29 35.02 20.50
N GLU A 266 -5.36 35.70 21.64
CA GLU A 266 -5.15 35.09 22.96
C GLU A 266 -6.19 34.00 23.25
N THR A 267 -7.46 34.24 22.91
CA THR A 267 -8.55 33.27 23.03
C THR A 267 -8.31 32.03 22.16
N LEU A 268 -7.84 32.21 20.93
CA LEU A 268 -7.50 31.11 20.03
C LEU A 268 -6.35 30.26 20.60
N LEU A 269 -5.32 30.92 21.14
CA LEU A 269 -4.17 30.25 21.77
C LEU A 269 -4.60 29.42 22.99
N LEU A 270 -5.52 29.95 23.79
CA LEU A 270 -6.08 29.27 24.96
C LEU A 270 -6.90 28.03 24.58
N ASN A 271 -7.72 28.13 23.53
CA ASN A 271 -8.49 27.00 23.02
C ASN A 271 -7.58 25.90 22.47
N LEU A 272 -6.51 26.25 21.77
CA LEU A 272 -5.50 25.28 21.30
C LEU A 272 -4.81 24.55 22.46
N LYS A 273 -4.44 25.28 23.54
CA LYS A 273 -3.90 24.67 24.76
C LYS A 273 -4.88 23.66 25.36
N LYS A 274 -6.17 24.00 25.43
CA LYS A 274 -7.23 23.15 25.98
C LYS A 274 -7.42 21.86 25.16
N THR A 275 -7.55 21.98 23.84
CA THR A 275 -7.73 20.82 22.95
C THR A 275 -6.54 19.86 22.99
N LYS A 276 -5.29 20.37 23.04
CA LYS A 276 -4.10 19.52 23.13
C LYS A 276 -4.07 18.76 24.47
N LEU A 277 -4.46 19.40 25.57
CA LEU A 277 -4.57 18.77 26.88
C LEU A 277 -5.61 17.64 26.89
N GLU A 278 -6.80 17.88 26.31
CA GLU A 278 -7.86 16.88 26.19
C GLU A 278 -7.41 15.65 25.39
N ASN A 279 -6.67 15.85 24.30
CA ASN A 279 -6.12 14.76 23.48
C ASN A 279 -5.07 13.91 24.23
N ILE A 280 -4.19 14.56 25.01
CA ILE A 280 -3.21 13.87 25.84
C ILE A 280 -3.94 13.04 26.91
N GLU A 281 -4.94 13.62 27.58
CA GLU A 281 -5.73 12.91 28.58
C GLU A 281 -6.46 11.70 28.02
N LYS A 282 -7.04 11.83 26.82
CA LYS A 282 -7.67 10.72 26.10
C LYS A 282 -6.67 9.58 25.82
N LYS A 283 -5.50 9.90 25.27
CA LYS A 283 -4.43 8.93 24.98
C LYS A 283 -4.00 8.12 26.21
N TYR A 284 -3.87 8.78 27.37
CA TYR A 284 -3.49 8.09 28.61
C TYR A 284 -4.64 7.24 29.18
N LYS A 285 -5.90 7.71 29.11
CA LYS A 285 -7.07 6.92 29.50
C LYS A 285 -7.19 5.63 28.68
N ASP A 286 -7.00 5.72 27.36
CA ASP A 286 -7.07 4.55 26.48
C ASP A 286 -5.98 3.52 26.79
N LYS A 287 -4.75 3.98 27.12
CA LYS A 287 -3.65 3.10 27.53
C LYS A 287 -3.95 2.40 28.87
N ILE A 288 -4.65 3.07 29.78
CA ILE A 288 -5.06 2.51 31.09
C ILE A 288 -6.15 1.45 30.89
N ASN A 289 -7.15 1.72 30.06
CA ASN A 289 -8.22 0.75 29.79
C ASN A 289 -7.66 -0.55 29.22
N LYS A 290 -6.71 -0.46 28.26
CA LYS A 290 -5.99 -1.62 27.72
C LYS A 290 -5.19 -2.40 28.77
N LEU A 291 -4.63 -1.72 29.78
CA LEU A 291 -3.90 -2.39 30.88
C LEU A 291 -4.84 -3.07 31.88
N ASN A 292 -6.05 -2.53 32.08
CA ASN A 292 -7.04 -3.10 32.99
C ASN A 292 -7.78 -4.28 32.36
N GLU A 293 -8.11 -4.21 31.06
CA GLU A 293 -8.69 -5.33 30.30
C GLU A 293 -7.77 -6.57 30.30
N ASN A 294 -6.45 -6.36 30.33
CA ASN A 294 -5.46 -7.44 30.44
C ASN A 294 -5.34 -8.05 31.85
N ASN A 295 -5.79 -7.34 32.90
CA ASN A 295 -5.70 -7.80 34.28
C ASN A 295 -6.99 -8.46 34.79
N GLU A 296 -8.16 -8.15 34.20
CA GLU A 296 -9.44 -8.74 34.63
C GLU A 296 -9.75 -10.12 34.01
N ASN A 297 -8.99 -10.57 32.99
CA ASN A 297 -9.19 -11.88 32.35
C ASN A 297 -8.25 -13.01 32.83
N VAL A 298 -7.51 -12.82 33.93
CA VAL A 298 -6.73 -13.90 34.54
C VAL A 298 -7.59 -14.63 35.57
N ASN A 299 -8.57 -15.42 35.11
CA ASN A 299 -9.18 -16.53 35.86
C ASN A 299 -10.21 -17.29 34.99
N THR A 300 -9.77 -17.93 33.91
CA THR A 300 -10.42 -19.14 33.36
C THR A 300 -9.45 -19.85 32.40
N PRO A 301 -9.27 -21.19 32.49
CA PRO A 301 -8.39 -21.92 31.59
C PRO A 301 -9.15 -22.33 30.33
N THR A 302 -9.03 -21.54 29.24
CA THR A 302 -9.48 -21.99 27.91
C THR A 302 -8.55 -21.47 26.81
N SER A 303 -7.95 -22.42 26.08
CA SER A 303 -7.29 -22.31 24.77
C SER A 303 -6.38 -21.10 24.47
N ASN A 304 -5.07 -21.38 24.47
CA ASN A 304 -4.00 -20.56 23.92
C ASN A 304 -4.18 -20.30 22.42
N GLU A 305 -4.66 -19.12 22.01
CA GLU A 305 -4.52 -18.69 20.60
C GLU A 305 -4.34 -17.17 20.37
N VAL A 306 -4.31 -16.33 21.41
CA VAL A 306 -4.36 -14.86 21.24
C VAL A 306 -2.99 -14.15 21.36
N SER A 307 -1.87 -14.87 21.56
CA SER A 307 -0.54 -14.24 21.74
C SER A 307 0.41 -14.31 20.54
N THR A 308 -0.01 -14.82 19.37
CA THR A 308 0.86 -15.02 18.20
C THR A 308 0.99 -13.79 17.30
N THR A 309 -0.05 -12.95 17.21
CA THR A 309 -0.10 -11.79 16.30
C THR A 309 0.94 -10.71 16.60
N ASN A 310 1.17 -10.38 17.88
CA ASN A 310 2.18 -9.39 18.27
C ASN A 310 3.61 -9.84 17.95
N LYS A 311 3.86 -11.15 17.91
CA LYS A 311 5.21 -11.68 17.65
C LYS A 311 5.54 -11.67 16.16
N THR A 312 4.58 -11.91 15.29
CA THR A 312 4.81 -11.90 13.84
C THR A 312 4.82 -10.49 13.24
N GLU A 313 3.97 -9.56 13.72
CA GLU A 313 4.04 -8.15 13.27
C GLU A 313 5.44 -7.57 13.53
N ASN A 314 6.06 -7.94 14.65
CA ASN A 314 7.42 -7.55 14.97
C ASN A 314 8.47 -8.14 13.99
N LYS A 315 8.30 -9.39 13.53
CA LYS A 315 9.24 -10.03 12.60
C LYS A 315 9.27 -9.37 11.22
N ASN A 316 8.11 -8.97 10.70
CA ASN A 316 8.05 -8.28 9.42
C ASN A 316 8.78 -6.93 9.48
N GLU A 317 8.54 -6.16 10.55
CA GLU A 317 9.20 -4.87 10.75
C GLU A 317 10.71 -5.00 11.00
N ILE A 318 11.15 -5.98 11.80
CA ILE A 318 12.58 -6.33 11.93
C ILE A 318 13.17 -6.70 10.57
N GLY A 319 12.47 -7.53 9.80
CA GLY A 319 12.86 -7.92 8.45
C GLY A 319 13.09 -6.73 7.54
N LYS A 320 12.11 -5.83 7.45
CA LYS A 320 12.20 -4.60 6.65
C LYS A 320 13.41 -3.76 7.02
N LYS A 321 13.60 -3.48 8.32
CA LYS A 321 14.76 -2.73 8.81
C LYS A 321 16.07 -3.42 8.45
N ASN A 322 16.14 -4.74 8.59
CA ASN A 322 17.33 -5.52 8.28
C ASN A 322 17.63 -5.55 6.77
N ILE A 323 16.62 -5.66 5.90
CA ILE A 323 16.77 -5.53 4.45
C ILE A 323 17.36 -4.17 4.11
N LEU A 324 16.78 -3.10 4.63
CA LEU A 324 17.21 -1.75 4.31
C LEU A 324 18.64 -1.47 4.82
N LYS A 325 19.00 -1.94 6.02
CA LYS A 325 20.38 -1.90 6.51
C LYS A 325 21.31 -2.70 5.62
N MET A 326 20.95 -3.93 5.26
CA MET A 326 21.75 -4.78 4.38
C MET A 326 22.03 -4.09 3.04
N VAL A 327 20.99 -3.58 2.37
CA VAL A 327 21.11 -2.85 1.11
C VAL A 327 22.00 -1.62 1.27
N LYS A 328 21.81 -0.84 2.35
CA LYS A 328 22.62 0.34 2.66
C LYS A 328 24.10 0.04 2.87
N TYR A 329 24.43 -1.07 3.52
CA TYR A 329 25.82 -1.43 3.83
C TYR A 329 26.50 -2.21 2.72
N LEU A 330 25.76 -3.00 1.93
CA LEU A 330 26.28 -3.67 0.73
C LEU A 330 26.45 -2.70 -0.43
N PHE A 331 25.59 -1.69 -0.54
CA PHE A 331 25.57 -0.79 -1.68
C PHE A 331 25.59 0.68 -1.27
N PRO A 332 26.68 1.16 -0.66
CA PRO A 332 26.86 2.58 -0.42
C PRO A 332 26.75 3.37 -1.74
N THR A 333 25.92 4.42 -1.72
CA THR A 333 25.74 5.36 -2.83
C THR A 333 26.03 6.78 -2.35
N SER A 334 27.06 7.43 -2.91
CA SER A 334 27.42 8.82 -2.59
C SER A 334 27.16 9.80 -3.76
N TYR A 335 26.61 9.29 -4.86
CA TYR A 335 26.37 9.99 -6.12
C TYR A 335 25.05 9.52 -6.77
N PRO A 336 24.25 10.42 -7.39
CA PRO A 336 24.41 11.88 -7.41
C PRO A 336 24.11 12.54 -6.06
N ILE A 337 23.32 11.84 -5.23
CA ILE A 337 22.92 12.23 -3.89
C ILE A 337 23.40 11.13 -2.95
N SER A 338 23.84 11.50 -1.75
CA SER A 338 24.21 10.52 -0.72
C SER A 338 23.00 9.72 -0.28
N LYS A 339 23.17 8.40 -0.12
CA LYS A 339 22.15 7.48 0.39
C LYS A 339 20.89 7.46 -0.46
N ASN A 340 21.06 7.32 -1.78
CA ASN A 340 19.96 7.21 -2.72
C ASN A 340 19.34 5.79 -2.70
N ILE A 341 18.83 5.41 -1.52
CA ILE A 341 18.21 4.14 -1.23
C ILE A 341 16.81 4.44 -0.72
N SER A 342 15.81 3.70 -1.17
CA SER A 342 14.43 3.81 -0.67
C SER A 342 13.69 2.49 -0.79
N ASP A 343 12.48 2.43 -0.25
CA ASP A 343 11.49 1.38 -0.52
C ASP A 343 10.26 1.98 -1.19
N SER A 344 9.69 1.22 -2.13
CA SER A 344 8.58 1.69 -2.97
C SER A 344 7.29 1.84 -2.16
N PHE A 345 7.06 1.01 -1.15
CA PHE A 345 5.89 1.13 -0.28
C PHE A 345 5.83 2.49 0.42
N THR A 346 6.88 2.87 1.13
CA THR A 346 6.85 4.13 1.90
C THR A 346 6.91 5.35 0.98
N THR A 347 7.66 5.25 -0.13
CA THR A 347 7.80 6.38 -1.07
C THR A 347 6.54 6.59 -1.93
N ILE A 348 5.90 5.52 -2.41
CA ILE A 348 4.76 5.60 -3.34
C ILE A 348 3.42 5.51 -2.59
N ILE A 349 3.26 4.55 -1.67
CA ILE A 349 1.96 4.30 -1.01
C ILE A 349 1.72 5.27 0.14
N LYS A 350 2.74 5.49 0.97
CA LYS A 350 2.63 6.44 2.10
C LYS A 350 2.90 7.88 1.69
N GLU A 351 3.39 8.11 0.47
CA GLU A 351 3.85 9.42 -0.03
C GLU A 351 4.85 10.10 0.94
N LYS A 352 5.64 9.29 1.67
CA LYS A 352 6.64 9.77 2.61
C LYS A 352 8.00 9.75 1.96
N ILE A 353 8.73 10.86 2.07
CA ILE A 353 10.13 10.90 1.65
C ILE A 353 10.92 10.05 2.64
N ASN A 354 11.39 8.89 2.18
CA ASN A 354 12.31 8.04 2.92
C ASN A 354 13.70 8.67 2.99
N LEU A 355 13.83 9.74 3.77
CA LEU A 355 15.12 10.01 4.39
C LEU A 355 15.16 9.10 5.61
N PHE A 356 15.74 7.90 5.45
CA PHE A 356 15.88 6.93 6.56
C PHE A 356 16.12 7.65 7.88
N ASP A 357 15.23 7.45 8.86
CA ASP A 357 15.28 8.08 10.19
C ASP A 357 16.61 7.85 10.93
N ASP A 358 17.47 6.98 10.40
CA ASP A 358 18.89 6.88 10.69
C ASP A 358 19.71 7.95 9.93
N LEU A 359 19.45 9.24 10.21
CA LEU A 359 20.45 10.29 10.04
C LEU A 359 21.62 9.92 10.95
N GLU A 360 22.66 9.33 10.37
CA GLU A 360 23.84 8.98 11.14
C GLU A 360 24.58 10.27 11.45
N ILE A 361 25.14 10.38 12.66
CA ILE A 361 25.96 11.53 13.06
C ILE A 361 27.05 11.84 12.02
N LYS A 362 27.56 10.81 11.32
CA LYS A 362 28.53 10.99 10.22
C LYS A 362 27.99 11.84 9.07
N ASP A 363 26.69 11.73 8.75
CA ASP A 363 26.06 12.48 7.64
C ASP A 363 25.88 13.96 7.97
N MET A 364 25.97 14.33 9.25
CA MET A 364 25.95 15.73 9.69
C MET A 364 27.29 16.43 9.43
N PHE A 365 28.36 15.69 9.13
CA PHE A 365 29.67 16.27 8.84
C PHE A 365 29.90 16.47 7.33
N PRO A 366 30.67 17.48 6.92
CA PRO A 366 31.11 17.66 5.54
C PRO A 366 31.83 16.42 4.98
N LYS A 367 31.68 16.13 3.67
CA LYS A 367 32.29 14.97 3.01
C LYS A 367 33.80 14.83 3.26
N SER A 368 34.54 15.94 3.22
CA SER A 368 35.99 15.96 3.51
C SER A 368 36.32 15.46 4.92
N PHE A 369 35.44 15.73 5.89
CA PHE A 369 35.59 15.28 7.26
C PHE A 369 35.20 13.80 7.40
N GLN A 370 34.18 13.35 6.68
CA GLN A 370 33.81 11.93 6.63
C GLN A 370 34.94 11.07 6.07
N GLU A 371 35.59 11.51 4.98
CA GLU A 371 36.74 10.82 4.37
C GLU A 371 37.92 10.68 5.33
N THR A 372 38.13 11.69 6.18
CA THR A 372 39.22 11.69 7.17
C THR A 372 38.90 10.77 8.36
N LEU A 373 37.67 10.80 8.85
CA LEU A 373 37.26 9.99 10.00
C LEU A 373 37.02 8.52 9.65
N TYR A 374 36.68 8.23 8.39
CA TYR A 374 36.27 6.90 7.93
C TYR A 374 36.93 6.52 6.60
N PRO A 375 38.26 6.49 6.50
CA PRO A 375 38.98 6.25 5.24
C PRO A 375 38.69 4.86 4.63
N ASP A 376 38.31 3.89 5.46
CA ASP A 376 38.00 2.51 5.03
C ASP A 376 36.53 2.30 4.63
N GLN A 377 35.70 3.36 4.65
CA GLN A 377 34.31 3.27 4.20
C GLN A 377 34.20 3.54 2.71
N ALA A 378 33.75 2.52 1.97
CA ALA A 378 33.39 2.66 0.57
C ALA A 378 32.29 3.72 0.42
N GLN A 379 32.55 4.74 -0.40
CA GLN A 379 31.57 5.75 -0.79
C GLN A 379 30.70 5.32 -1.97
N PHE A 380 31.23 4.42 -2.79
CA PHE A 380 30.59 3.89 -3.99
C PHE A 380 30.53 2.38 -3.87
N SER A 381 29.60 1.78 -4.59
CA SER A 381 29.47 0.35 -4.73
C SER A 381 29.38 -0.01 -6.20
N TYR A 382 29.91 -1.19 -6.52
CA TYR A 382 30.03 -1.63 -7.89
C TYR A 382 29.48 -3.04 -8.05
N LEU A 383 28.96 -3.32 -9.24
CA LEU A 383 28.57 -4.64 -9.69
C LEU A 383 29.39 -5.02 -10.91
N LYS A 384 29.80 -6.29 -10.98
CA LYS A 384 30.43 -6.85 -12.17
C LYS A 384 29.43 -7.73 -12.93
N ILE A 385 28.85 -7.20 -13.99
CA ILE A 385 27.82 -7.86 -14.81
C ILE A 385 28.40 -8.10 -16.20
N ASP A 386 28.38 -9.35 -16.68
CA ASP A 386 28.95 -9.74 -17.97
C ASP A 386 30.40 -9.25 -18.16
N ASN A 387 31.21 -9.38 -17.10
CA ASN A 387 32.60 -8.91 -17.02
C ASN A 387 32.80 -7.39 -17.17
N LYS A 388 31.72 -6.59 -17.16
CA LYS A 388 31.76 -5.12 -17.13
C LYS A 388 31.43 -4.61 -15.73
N ILE A 389 32.10 -3.54 -15.35
CA ILE A 389 31.90 -2.92 -14.03
C ILE A 389 30.88 -1.81 -14.17
N TYR A 390 29.95 -1.78 -13.22
CA TYR A 390 28.88 -0.79 -13.13
C TYR A 390 28.89 -0.18 -11.74
N THR A 391 28.82 1.15 -11.65
CA THR A 391 28.62 1.86 -10.39
C THR A 391 27.13 2.01 -10.11
N ILE A 392 26.70 1.67 -8.90
CA ILE A 392 25.33 1.85 -8.43
C ILE A 392 25.09 3.34 -8.07
N THR A 393 23.99 3.91 -8.58
CA THR A 393 23.58 5.31 -8.31
C THR A 393 22.26 5.44 -7.57
N GLN A 394 21.37 4.45 -7.67
CA GLN A 394 20.09 4.42 -6.96
C GLN A 394 19.68 2.99 -6.66
N ILE A 395 19.03 2.78 -5.51
CA ILE A 395 18.37 1.52 -5.18
C ILE A 395 16.98 1.79 -4.64
N ILE A 396 15.99 1.06 -5.16
CA ILE A 396 14.63 1.04 -4.62
C ILE A 396 14.28 -0.42 -4.32
N TRP A 397 13.98 -0.73 -3.06
CA TRP A 397 13.36 -2.00 -2.71
C TRP A 397 11.90 -1.99 -3.16
N VAL A 398 11.53 -2.88 -4.07
CA VAL A 398 10.18 -2.97 -4.62
C VAL A 398 9.32 -3.85 -3.70
N ASN A 399 8.70 -3.22 -2.70
CA ASN A 399 7.92 -3.86 -1.63
C ASN A 399 6.46 -3.40 -1.57
N ASP A 400 5.88 -2.96 -2.69
CA ASP A 400 4.44 -2.67 -2.80
C ASP A 400 3.77 -3.51 -3.90
N ILE A 401 2.47 -3.77 -3.73
CA ILE A 401 1.73 -4.67 -4.61
C ILE A 401 1.58 -4.15 -6.06
N TYR A 402 1.69 -2.85 -6.29
CA TYR A 402 1.46 -2.26 -7.63
C TYR A 402 2.71 -2.27 -8.49
N ASN A 403 3.89 -2.27 -7.86
CA ASN A 403 5.18 -2.26 -8.54
C ASN A 403 5.89 -3.61 -8.50
N HIS A 404 5.55 -4.48 -7.54
CA HIS A 404 6.10 -5.83 -7.50
C HIS A 404 5.57 -6.67 -8.68
N GLU A 405 6.49 -7.22 -9.50
CA GLU A 405 6.19 -7.91 -10.77
C GLU A 405 5.05 -8.94 -10.67
N LYS A 406 5.18 -9.89 -9.72
CA LYS A 406 4.17 -10.95 -9.50
C LYS A 406 2.80 -10.37 -9.13
N TYR A 407 2.73 -9.48 -8.13
CA TYR A 407 1.46 -8.87 -7.70
C TYR A 407 0.85 -7.96 -8.78
N LYS A 408 1.65 -7.21 -9.53
CA LYS A 408 1.19 -6.40 -10.67
C LYS A 408 0.54 -7.26 -11.76
N LYS A 409 1.12 -8.44 -12.06
CA LYS A 409 0.53 -9.42 -12.96
C LYS A 409 -0.80 -9.92 -12.42
N LEU A 410 -0.87 -10.27 -11.14
CA LEU A 410 -2.11 -10.70 -10.48
C LEU A 410 -3.21 -9.63 -10.61
N ILE A 411 -2.90 -8.37 -10.29
CA ILE A 411 -3.83 -7.23 -10.42
C ILE A 411 -4.37 -7.09 -11.84
N THR A 412 -3.50 -7.22 -12.84
CA THR A 412 -3.90 -7.17 -14.26
C THR A 412 -4.86 -8.30 -14.59
N THR A 413 -4.50 -9.55 -14.23
CA THR A 413 -5.37 -10.72 -14.47
C THR A 413 -6.70 -10.63 -13.71
N TYR A 414 -6.71 -10.02 -12.52
CA TYR A 414 -7.93 -9.81 -11.74
C TYR A 414 -8.89 -8.84 -12.43
N LYS A 415 -8.37 -7.72 -12.96
CA LYS A 415 -9.16 -6.74 -13.73
C LYS A 415 -9.76 -7.38 -14.98
N GLU A 416 -8.96 -8.16 -15.71
CA GLU A 416 -9.42 -8.89 -16.89
C GLU A 416 -10.50 -9.90 -16.55
N LEU A 417 -10.34 -10.62 -15.43
CA LEU A 417 -11.34 -11.55 -14.93
C LEU A 417 -12.64 -10.84 -14.59
N GLY A 418 -12.61 -9.73 -13.85
CA GLY A 418 -13.82 -8.98 -13.48
C GLY A 418 -14.62 -8.52 -14.70
N LYS A 419 -13.94 -7.97 -15.72
CA LYS A 419 -14.57 -7.62 -17.00
C LYS A 419 -15.19 -8.85 -17.65
N TRP A 420 -14.43 -9.93 -17.76
CA TRP A 420 -14.90 -11.15 -18.40
C TRP A 420 -16.09 -11.78 -17.66
N LYS A 421 -16.08 -11.88 -16.32
CA LYS A 421 -17.19 -12.44 -15.53
C LYS A 421 -18.49 -11.69 -15.84
N SER A 422 -18.46 -10.36 -15.89
CA SER A 422 -19.66 -9.56 -16.20
C SER A 422 -20.29 -9.90 -17.55
N GLU A 423 -19.46 -10.13 -18.58
CA GLU A 423 -19.92 -10.54 -19.91
C GLU A 423 -20.38 -12.01 -19.92
N GLU A 424 -19.67 -12.87 -19.19
CA GLU A 424 -19.90 -14.32 -19.20
C GLU A 424 -21.16 -14.73 -18.42
N ILE A 425 -21.51 -14.02 -17.34
CA ILE A 425 -22.77 -14.19 -16.60
C ILE A 425 -23.98 -14.09 -17.54
N MET A 426 -23.97 -13.11 -18.45
CA MET A 426 -25.07 -12.94 -19.40
C MET A 426 -25.14 -14.10 -20.40
N LYS A 427 -23.99 -14.55 -20.91
CA LYS A 427 -23.92 -15.64 -21.89
C LYS A 427 -24.36 -16.98 -21.30
N ILE A 428 -23.88 -17.31 -20.11
CA ILE A 428 -24.22 -18.58 -19.46
C ILE A 428 -25.70 -18.61 -19.08
N ASN A 429 -26.26 -17.50 -18.60
CA ASN A 429 -27.71 -17.40 -18.32
C ASN A 429 -28.54 -17.57 -19.60
N ASP A 430 -28.16 -16.94 -20.71
CA ASP A 430 -28.83 -17.11 -22.00
C ASP A 430 -28.74 -18.57 -22.50
N GLU A 431 -27.59 -19.22 -22.36
CA GLU A 431 -27.40 -20.62 -22.72
C GLU A 431 -28.22 -21.58 -21.86
N ILE A 432 -28.26 -21.35 -20.54
CA ILE A 432 -29.12 -22.07 -19.60
C ILE A 432 -30.57 -21.92 -20.05
N ASN A 433 -31.06 -20.68 -20.23
CA ASN A 433 -32.43 -20.41 -20.66
C ASN A 433 -32.78 -21.08 -21.99
N LYS A 434 -31.87 -21.05 -22.98
CA LYS A 434 -32.07 -21.71 -24.28
C LYS A 434 -32.16 -23.23 -24.14
N LYS A 435 -31.30 -23.84 -23.34
CA LYS A 435 -31.32 -25.29 -23.07
C LYS A 435 -32.56 -25.69 -22.30
N GLN A 436 -32.95 -24.93 -21.29
CA GLN A 436 -34.18 -25.12 -20.53
C GLN A 436 -35.43 -25.03 -21.42
N LEU A 437 -35.52 -24.00 -22.28
CA LEU A 437 -36.64 -23.84 -23.21
C LEU A 437 -36.68 -24.97 -24.24
N LYS A 438 -35.52 -25.35 -24.80
CA LYS A 438 -35.43 -26.49 -25.71
C LYS A 438 -35.87 -27.77 -25.03
N PHE A 439 -35.36 -28.05 -23.83
CA PHE A 439 -35.73 -29.20 -23.02
C PHE A 439 -37.25 -29.27 -22.82
N LYS A 440 -37.85 -28.16 -22.37
CA LYS A 440 -39.30 -28.04 -22.17
C LYS A 440 -40.09 -28.30 -23.46
N ASN A 441 -39.66 -27.73 -24.59
CA ASN A 441 -40.36 -27.89 -25.87
C ASN A 441 -40.25 -29.32 -26.41
N ASP A 442 -39.05 -29.88 -26.44
CA ASP A 442 -38.78 -31.25 -26.88
C ASP A 442 -39.55 -32.25 -26.00
N PHE A 443 -39.58 -32.02 -24.68
CA PHE A 443 -40.33 -32.87 -23.75
C PHE A 443 -41.84 -32.77 -23.97
N LYS A 444 -42.38 -31.59 -24.31
CA LYS A 444 -43.81 -31.40 -24.63
C LYS A 444 -44.23 -31.96 -25.99
N GLN A 445 -43.34 -31.91 -26.98
CA GLN A 445 -43.65 -32.31 -28.37
C GLN A 445 -43.50 -33.82 -28.62
N GLY A 446 -43.33 -34.64 -27.57
CA GLY A 446 -43.09 -36.07 -27.75
C GLY A 446 -41.69 -36.37 -28.29
N GLY A 447 -40.70 -35.54 -27.95
CA GLY A 447 -39.31 -35.70 -28.38
C GLY A 447 -38.67 -37.00 -27.89
N THR A 448 -37.39 -37.17 -28.21
CA THR A 448 -36.67 -38.46 -28.07
C THR A 448 -36.49 -38.96 -26.63
N TYR A 449 -36.85 -38.16 -25.63
CA TYR A 449 -36.82 -38.46 -24.20
C TYR A 449 -38.15 -38.17 -23.48
N HIS A 450 -39.23 -37.98 -24.24
CA HIS A 450 -40.59 -37.86 -23.70
C HIS A 450 -41.10 -39.22 -23.20
N PHE A 451 -41.72 -39.21 -22.03
CA PHE A 451 -42.42 -40.36 -21.45
C PHE A 451 -43.92 -40.15 -21.61
N GLY A 452 -44.47 -40.75 -22.66
CA GLY A 452 -45.89 -40.70 -22.95
C GLY A 452 -46.67 -41.76 -22.16
N LYS A 453 -47.99 -41.70 -22.27
CA LYS A 453 -48.89 -42.70 -21.69
C LYS A 453 -48.54 -44.13 -22.16
N GLU A 454 -48.14 -44.29 -23.42
CA GLU A 454 -47.72 -45.59 -23.97
C GLU A 454 -46.47 -46.16 -23.29
N ASP A 455 -45.53 -45.32 -22.86
CA ASP A 455 -44.33 -45.74 -22.15
C ASP A 455 -44.68 -46.20 -20.73
N ILE A 456 -45.60 -45.48 -20.07
CA ILE A 456 -46.17 -45.88 -18.77
C ILE A 456 -46.91 -47.21 -18.92
N GLU A 457 -47.77 -47.36 -19.93
CA GLU A 457 -48.48 -48.61 -20.20
C GLU A 457 -47.53 -49.78 -20.52
N LYS A 458 -46.42 -49.54 -21.22
CA LYS A 458 -45.35 -50.55 -21.43
C LYS A 458 -44.72 -50.96 -20.10
N LEU A 459 -44.35 -49.98 -19.26
CA LEU A 459 -43.80 -50.23 -17.91
C LEU A 459 -44.81 -50.96 -17.00
N GLU A 460 -46.09 -50.65 -17.13
CA GLU A 460 -47.17 -51.34 -16.41
C GLU A 460 -47.43 -52.75 -16.92
N LYS A 461 -47.31 -53.03 -18.22
CA LYS A 461 -47.39 -54.40 -18.75
C LYS A 461 -46.21 -55.25 -18.27
N ASP A 462 -45.06 -54.63 -18.07
CA ASP A 462 -43.88 -55.26 -17.46
C ASP A 462 -44.02 -55.40 -15.92
N ARG A 463 -45.00 -54.74 -15.28
CA ARG A 463 -45.42 -55.07 -13.90
C ARG A 463 -46.13 -56.43 -13.94
N ILE A 464 -45.36 -57.51 -13.79
CA ILE A 464 -45.88 -58.87 -13.62
C ILE A 464 -47.01 -58.87 -12.58
N ASP A 465 -48.16 -59.47 -12.90
CA ASP A 465 -49.31 -59.59 -11.99
C ASP A 465 -48.88 -60.28 -10.68
N PRO A 466 -48.95 -59.60 -9.52
CA PRO A 466 -48.59 -60.17 -8.23
C PRO A 466 -49.49 -61.33 -7.79
N ARG A 467 -50.57 -61.65 -8.53
CA ARG A 467 -51.44 -62.81 -8.32
C ARG A 467 -50.85 -64.15 -8.77
N MET A 468 -49.53 -64.26 -8.96
CA MET A 468 -48.89 -65.57 -9.13
C MET A 468 -49.08 -66.42 -7.88
N ASP A 469 -49.55 -67.66 -8.08
CA ASP A 469 -49.86 -68.67 -7.06
C ASP A 469 -48.81 -68.67 -5.92
N PRO A 470 -49.22 -68.37 -4.67
CA PRO A 470 -48.34 -68.41 -3.48
C PRO A 470 -47.62 -69.75 -3.28
N ASN A 471 -48.10 -70.83 -3.93
CA ASN A 471 -47.52 -72.17 -3.84
C ASN A 471 -46.31 -72.41 -4.76
N LEU A 472 -45.92 -71.45 -5.61
CA LEU A 472 -44.72 -71.57 -6.45
C LEU A 472 -43.44 -71.28 -5.65
N LYS A 473 -42.82 -72.38 -5.22
CA LYS A 473 -41.56 -72.65 -4.49
C LYS A 473 -40.29 -71.80 -4.70
N ARG A 474 -40.33 -70.52 -5.06
CA ARG A 474 -39.13 -69.66 -5.07
C ARG A 474 -39.43 -68.28 -4.46
N GLN A 475 -39.43 -68.24 -3.12
CA GLN A 475 -39.54 -67.01 -2.32
C GLN A 475 -38.55 -65.92 -2.78
N SER A 476 -37.37 -66.31 -3.28
CA SER A 476 -36.37 -65.40 -3.86
C SER A 476 -36.79 -64.74 -5.17
N ILE A 477 -37.49 -65.47 -6.06
CA ILE A 477 -38.02 -64.91 -7.31
C ILE A 477 -39.18 -63.95 -7.01
N TYR A 478 -40.00 -64.28 -6.01
CA TYR A 478 -41.11 -63.42 -5.60
C TYR A 478 -40.60 -62.10 -5.01
N SER A 479 -39.64 -62.14 -4.07
CA SER A 479 -39.04 -60.93 -3.50
C SER A 479 -38.35 -60.07 -4.55
N GLU A 480 -37.68 -60.70 -5.52
CA GLU A 480 -37.04 -59.99 -6.63
C GLU A 480 -38.05 -59.30 -7.55
N LYS A 481 -39.16 -59.97 -7.88
CA LYS A 481 -40.25 -59.35 -8.66
C LYS A 481 -40.94 -58.22 -7.90
N LEU A 482 -41.11 -58.34 -6.58
CA LEU A 482 -41.68 -57.31 -5.73
C LEU A 482 -40.80 -56.05 -5.67
N ASP A 483 -39.48 -56.22 -5.53
CA ASP A 483 -38.51 -55.10 -5.59
C ASP A 483 -38.53 -54.39 -6.96
N ILE A 484 -38.63 -55.14 -8.07
CA ILE A 484 -38.80 -54.56 -9.42
C ILE A 484 -40.11 -53.76 -9.49
N PHE A 485 -41.21 -54.31 -8.97
CA PHE A 485 -42.52 -53.66 -8.96
C PHE A 485 -42.52 -52.34 -8.17
N GLU A 486 -41.94 -52.34 -6.97
CA GLU A 486 -41.83 -51.12 -6.15
C GLU A 486 -41.01 -50.04 -6.86
N LYS A 487 -39.90 -50.42 -7.49
CA LYS A 487 -39.04 -49.48 -8.25
C LYS A 487 -39.73 -48.93 -9.49
N LEU A 488 -40.46 -49.77 -10.25
CA LEU A 488 -41.28 -49.32 -11.38
C LEU A 488 -42.36 -48.34 -10.95
N THR A 489 -43.02 -48.61 -9.83
CA THR A 489 -44.05 -47.72 -9.27
C THR A 489 -43.47 -46.35 -8.91
N LYS A 490 -42.29 -46.33 -8.28
CA LYS A 490 -41.57 -45.08 -8.00
C LYS A 490 -41.19 -44.33 -9.28
N ILE A 491 -40.67 -45.02 -10.30
CA ILE A 491 -40.33 -44.41 -11.60
C ILE A 491 -41.55 -43.75 -12.24
N ILE A 492 -42.71 -44.42 -12.26
CA ILE A 492 -43.95 -43.86 -12.82
C ILE A 492 -44.35 -42.59 -12.06
N ASN A 493 -44.39 -42.64 -10.73
CA ASN A 493 -44.72 -41.47 -9.91
C ASN A 493 -43.77 -40.29 -10.17
N TYR A 494 -42.47 -40.56 -10.29
CA TYR A 494 -41.48 -39.53 -10.61
C TYR A 494 -41.64 -38.97 -12.03
N ILE A 495 -42.07 -39.77 -13.01
CA ILE A 495 -42.37 -39.29 -14.36
C ILE A 495 -43.60 -38.36 -14.34
N GLU A 496 -44.63 -38.72 -13.58
CA GLU A 496 -45.83 -37.88 -13.40
C GLU A 496 -45.49 -36.57 -12.66
N GLU A 497 -44.63 -36.65 -11.64
CA GLU A 497 -44.09 -35.49 -10.93
C GLU A 497 -43.29 -34.59 -11.89
N LEU A 498 -42.40 -35.17 -12.69
CA LEU A 498 -41.63 -34.45 -13.71
C LEU A 498 -42.52 -33.71 -14.71
N ASN A 499 -43.58 -34.38 -15.20
CA ASN A 499 -44.57 -33.77 -16.10
C ASN A 499 -45.21 -32.53 -15.45
N THR A 500 -45.49 -32.60 -14.15
CA THR A 500 -46.10 -31.49 -13.41
C THR A 500 -45.11 -30.33 -13.24
N TYR A 501 -43.86 -30.58 -12.84
CA TYR A 501 -42.86 -29.53 -12.61
C TYR A 501 -42.43 -28.79 -13.87
N ILE A 502 -42.37 -29.47 -15.02
CA ILE A 502 -42.01 -28.84 -16.31
C ILE A 502 -43.02 -27.75 -16.72
N GLU A 503 -44.25 -27.79 -16.19
CA GLU A 503 -45.27 -26.78 -16.47
C GLU A 503 -45.13 -25.51 -15.63
N ILE A 504 -44.53 -25.60 -14.44
CA ILE A 504 -44.37 -24.49 -13.49
C ILE A 504 -43.33 -23.46 -14.00
N ILE A 505 -43.60 -22.16 -13.83
CA ILE A 505 -42.70 -21.05 -14.19
C ILE A 505 -42.43 -20.19 -12.94
N PRO A 506 -41.16 -19.95 -12.53
CA PRO A 506 -39.93 -20.54 -13.08
C PRO A 506 -39.76 -22.00 -12.65
N THR A 507 -39.20 -22.82 -13.55
CA THR A 507 -38.93 -24.23 -13.29
C THR A 507 -37.63 -24.35 -12.46
N ASP A 508 -37.68 -25.05 -11.33
CA ASP A 508 -36.49 -25.38 -10.54
C ASP A 508 -35.85 -26.66 -11.10
N TYR A 509 -34.74 -26.51 -11.83
CA TYR A 509 -34.06 -27.62 -12.47
C TYR A 509 -33.29 -28.52 -11.49
N ASN A 510 -33.02 -28.07 -10.26
CA ASN A 510 -32.47 -28.95 -9.23
C ASN A 510 -33.50 -30.00 -8.81
N ILE A 511 -34.77 -29.60 -8.65
CA ILE A 511 -35.87 -30.54 -8.38
C ILE A 511 -36.01 -31.53 -9.54
N ILE A 512 -35.99 -31.04 -10.79
CA ILE A 512 -36.01 -31.91 -11.98
C ILE A 512 -34.82 -32.88 -11.99
N SER A 513 -33.62 -32.41 -11.64
CA SER A 513 -32.42 -33.24 -11.53
C SER A 513 -32.61 -34.36 -10.50
N ASP A 514 -33.11 -34.04 -9.32
CA ASP A 514 -33.34 -35.00 -8.24
C ASP A 514 -34.38 -36.05 -8.66
N ILE A 515 -35.48 -35.62 -9.29
CA ILE A 515 -36.49 -36.52 -9.85
C ILE A 515 -35.86 -37.45 -10.88
N VAL A 516 -35.05 -36.93 -11.81
CA VAL A 516 -34.42 -37.74 -12.86
C VAL A 516 -33.32 -38.65 -12.33
N ASN A 517 -32.58 -38.23 -11.30
CA ASN A 517 -31.61 -39.10 -10.62
C ASN A 517 -32.31 -40.24 -9.87
N ASN A 518 -33.45 -39.97 -9.24
CA ASN A 518 -34.27 -41.00 -8.60
C ASN A 518 -34.84 -41.98 -9.62
N ILE A 519 -35.34 -41.48 -10.76
CA ILE A 519 -35.76 -42.31 -11.89
C ILE A 519 -34.60 -43.20 -12.36
N ASN A 520 -33.44 -42.60 -12.64
CA ASN A 520 -32.28 -43.32 -13.19
C ASN A 520 -31.73 -44.35 -12.20
N THR A 521 -31.66 -44.03 -10.91
CA THR A 521 -31.22 -44.96 -9.86
C THR A 521 -32.15 -46.16 -9.77
N ASN A 522 -33.47 -45.92 -9.73
CA ASN A 522 -34.44 -47.00 -9.71
C ASN A 522 -34.40 -47.83 -11.01
N TYR A 523 -34.20 -47.17 -12.16
CA TYR A 523 -34.12 -47.82 -13.47
C TYR A 523 -32.87 -48.70 -13.62
N ILE A 524 -31.68 -48.20 -13.29
CA ILE A 524 -30.42 -48.97 -13.35
C ILE A 524 -30.52 -50.26 -12.51
N ASN A 525 -31.17 -50.19 -11.35
CA ASN A 525 -31.36 -51.33 -10.46
C ASN A 525 -32.22 -52.45 -11.06
N ILE A 526 -33.07 -52.13 -12.04
CA ILE A 526 -34.00 -53.08 -12.66
C ILE A 526 -33.70 -53.32 -14.15
N SER A 527 -32.93 -52.46 -14.81
CA SER A 527 -32.72 -52.48 -16.27
C SER A 527 -32.01 -53.74 -16.75
N ALA A 528 -31.04 -54.24 -15.97
CA ALA A 528 -30.38 -55.51 -16.24
C ALA A 528 -31.34 -56.72 -16.20
N LYS A 529 -32.46 -56.58 -15.47
CA LYS A 529 -33.47 -57.64 -15.30
C LYS A 529 -34.63 -57.51 -16.29
N LEU A 530 -34.90 -56.29 -16.77
CA LEU A 530 -35.98 -56.00 -17.72
C LEU A 530 -35.71 -56.45 -19.17
N SER A 531 -34.54 -57.03 -19.46
CA SER A 531 -34.14 -57.78 -20.66
C SER A 531 -34.38 -57.19 -22.08
N THR A 532 -35.26 -56.21 -22.33
CA THR A 532 -35.73 -55.93 -23.70
C THR A 532 -36.09 -54.49 -24.06
N ASN A 533 -36.21 -53.53 -23.13
CA ASN A 533 -36.69 -52.20 -23.52
C ASN A 533 -35.57 -51.19 -23.89
N ARG A 534 -34.91 -51.45 -25.02
CA ARG A 534 -33.85 -50.57 -25.58
C ARG A 534 -34.33 -49.14 -25.83
N GLU A 535 -35.62 -48.97 -26.11
CA GLU A 535 -36.22 -47.66 -26.37
C GLU A 535 -36.30 -46.82 -25.10
N LEU A 536 -36.79 -47.39 -23.99
CA LEU A 536 -36.83 -46.70 -22.70
C LEU A 536 -35.44 -46.39 -22.16
N ASP A 537 -34.48 -47.32 -22.28
CA ASP A 537 -33.08 -47.06 -21.90
C ASP A 537 -32.50 -45.86 -22.66
N LYS A 538 -32.77 -45.78 -23.97
CA LYS A 538 -32.38 -44.64 -24.79
C LYS A 538 -33.05 -43.35 -24.32
N LYS A 539 -34.37 -43.37 -24.06
CA LYS A 539 -35.12 -42.21 -23.54
C LYS A 539 -34.55 -41.71 -22.21
N PHE A 540 -34.30 -42.61 -21.24
CA PHE A 540 -33.72 -42.24 -19.94
C PHE A 540 -32.30 -41.69 -20.08
N LYS A 541 -31.45 -42.31 -20.91
CA LYS A 541 -30.10 -41.80 -21.16
C LYS A 541 -30.12 -40.40 -21.75
N GLU A 542 -30.98 -40.16 -22.75
CA GLU A 542 -31.12 -38.85 -23.37
C GLU A 542 -31.70 -37.81 -22.40
N LEU A 543 -32.73 -38.16 -21.63
CA LEU A 543 -33.29 -37.32 -20.56
C LEU A 543 -32.20 -36.88 -19.58
N ASN A 544 -31.44 -37.86 -19.08
CA ASN A 544 -30.36 -37.64 -18.14
C ASN A 544 -29.25 -36.76 -18.75
N ILE A 545 -28.88 -36.98 -20.02
CA ILE A 545 -27.91 -36.13 -20.72
C ILE A 545 -28.38 -34.67 -20.80
N GLN A 546 -29.64 -34.42 -21.17
CA GLN A 546 -30.15 -33.05 -21.30
C GLN A 546 -30.15 -32.33 -19.94
N ILE A 547 -30.71 -32.97 -18.91
CA ILE A 547 -30.82 -32.40 -17.56
C ILE A 547 -29.45 -32.20 -16.92
N ASN A 548 -28.55 -33.18 -17.03
CA ASN A 548 -27.19 -33.03 -16.53
C ASN A 548 -26.47 -31.87 -17.22
N SER A 549 -26.73 -31.64 -18.51
CA SER A 549 -26.13 -30.51 -19.22
C SER A 549 -26.62 -29.14 -18.72
N ILE A 550 -27.89 -29.05 -18.30
CA ILE A 550 -28.47 -27.80 -17.74
C ILE A 550 -27.95 -27.58 -16.33
N THR A 551 -28.10 -28.59 -15.46
CA THR A 551 -27.71 -28.52 -14.04
C THR A 551 -26.20 -28.31 -13.87
N THR A 552 -25.38 -28.88 -14.75
CA THR A 552 -23.93 -28.61 -14.77
C THR A 552 -23.63 -27.14 -15.06
N LEU A 553 -24.34 -26.52 -16.01
CA LEU A 553 -24.16 -25.09 -16.32
C LEU A 553 -24.66 -24.19 -15.19
N GLU A 554 -25.78 -24.53 -14.55
CA GLU A 554 -26.29 -23.83 -13.37
C GLU A 554 -25.30 -23.90 -12.21
N LYS A 555 -24.82 -25.11 -11.87
CA LYS A 555 -23.75 -25.29 -10.87
C LYS A 555 -22.50 -24.47 -11.20
N ILE A 556 -22.06 -24.45 -12.46
CA ILE A 556 -20.92 -23.63 -12.89
C ILE A 556 -21.20 -22.15 -12.68
N ASN A 557 -22.39 -21.69 -13.09
CA ASN A 557 -22.79 -20.31 -12.95
C ASN A 557 -22.79 -19.88 -11.49
N ASP A 558 -23.50 -20.64 -10.65
CA ASP A 558 -23.76 -20.27 -9.26
C ASP A 558 -22.51 -20.34 -8.40
N ASN A 559 -21.65 -21.34 -8.63
CA ASN A 559 -20.46 -21.56 -7.80
C ASN A 559 -19.22 -20.79 -8.26
N TYR A 560 -19.13 -20.41 -9.54
CA TYR A 560 -17.91 -19.86 -10.13
C TYR A 560 -18.11 -18.50 -10.82
N ILE A 561 -19.08 -18.42 -11.74
CA ILE A 561 -19.19 -17.29 -12.68
C ILE A 561 -19.97 -16.12 -12.05
N SER A 562 -21.12 -16.39 -11.46
CA SER A 562 -21.97 -15.40 -10.78
C SER A 562 -21.57 -15.19 -9.31
N LYS A 563 -20.88 -16.17 -8.69
CA LYS A 563 -20.44 -16.04 -7.30
C LYS A 563 -19.49 -14.83 -7.13
N PRO A 564 -19.72 -13.96 -6.13
CA PRO A 564 -18.73 -12.96 -5.75
C PRO A 564 -17.47 -13.66 -5.22
N GLY A 565 -16.28 -13.18 -5.60
CA GLY A 565 -15.01 -13.85 -5.26
C GLY A 565 -14.63 -15.00 -6.19
N ILE A 566 -13.82 -15.93 -5.67
CA ILE A 566 -13.20 -17.02 -6.43
C ILE A 566 -13.22 -18.31 -5.61
N ASN A 567 -13.74 -19.37 -6.23
CA ASN A 567 -13.70 -20.72 -5.71
C ASN A 567 -12.52 -21.46 -6.36
N MET A 568 -11.53 -21.79 -5.55
CA MET A 568 -10.31 -22.49 -5.98
C MET A 568 -10.48 -24.00 -6.05
N ASN A 569 -11.55 -24.55 -5.47
CA ASN A 569 -11.71 -25.99 -5.25
C ASN A 569 -12.37 -26.72 -6.43
N PHE A 570 -12.35 -26.14 -7.63
CA PHE A 570 -12.95 -26.79 -8.80
C PHE A 570 -12.24 -28.10 -9.18
N GLU A 571 -10.99 -28.31 -8.75
CA GLU A 571 -10.30 -29.59 -8.91
C GLU A 571 -10.88 -30.71 -8.01
N ASN A 572 -11.81 -30.40 -7.11
CA ASN A 572 -12.56 -31.40 -6.33
C ASN A 572 -13.96 -31.68 -6.90
N ASP A 573 -14.41 -30.91 -7.90
CA ASP A 573 -15.73 -31.09 -8.50
C ASP A 573 -15.83 -32.35 -9.39
N GLU A 574 -17.06 -32.63 -9.84
CA GLU A 574 -17.36 -33.60 -10.87
C GLU A 574 -16.52 -33.35 -12.15
N GLU A 575 -16.09 -34.43 -12.80
CA GLU A 575 -15.24 -34.39 -14.00
C GLU A 575 -15.89 -33.61 -15.17
N SER A 576 -17.22 -33.62 -15.25
CA SER A 576 -18.01 -32.80 -16.20
C SER A 576 -17.79 -31.30 -15.98
N ILE A 577 -17.87 -30.84 -14.74
CA ILE A 577 -17.67 -29.43 -14.34
C ILE A 577 -16.22 -29.01 -14.62
N LYS A 578 -15.26 -29.83 -14.19
CA LYS A 578 -13.82 -29.59 -14.43
C LYS A 578 -13.50 -29.39 -15.89
N ASN A 579 -13.98 -30.30 -16.73
CA ASN A 579 -13.71 -30.28 -18.16
C ASN A 579 -14.30 -29.02 -18.81
N ILE A 580 -15.53 -28.66 -18.47
CA ILE A 580 -16.16 -27.43 -18.98
C ILE A 580 -15.43 -26.18 -18.48
N LEU A 581 -15.03 -26.12 -17.21
CA LEU A 581 -14.27 -24.99 -16.67
C LEU A 581 -12.92 -24.82 -17.39
N LYS A 582 -12.19 -25.92 -17.60
CA LYS A 582 -10.89 -25.90 -18.30
C LYS A 582 -11.04 -25.56 -19.79
N SER A 583 -12.04 -26.11 -20.48
CA SER A 583 -12.18 -25.95 -21.94
C SER A 583 -12.87 -24.65 -22.33
N LYS A 584 -13.92 -24.24 -21.62
CA LYS A 584 -14.78 -23.11 -21.98
C LYS A 584 -14.52 -21.86 -21.15
N TYR A 585 -14.19 -22.03 -19.88
CA TYR A 585 -14.02 -20.93 -18.93
C TYR A 585 -12.55 -20.72 -18.52
N SER A 586 -11.63 -20.87 -19.48
CA SER A 586 -10.18 -20.86 -19.24
C SER A 586 -9.66 -19.58 -18.59
N LYS A 587 -10.31 -18.42 -18.78
CA LYS A 587 -9.96 -17.18 -18.06
C LYS A 587 -10.12 -17.32 -16.55
N TYR A 588 -11.16 -18.02 -16.10
CA TYR A 588 -11.37 -18.33 -14.69
C TYR A 588 -10.24 -19.21 -14.17
N THR A 589 -9.97 -20.34 -14.83
CA THR A 589 -8.96 -21.30 -14.38
C THR A 589 -7.54 -20.72 -14.44
N ASN A 590 -7.22 -19.90 -15.46
CA ASN A 590 -5.96 -19.17 -15.54
C ASN A 590 -5.78 -18.19 -14.37
N PHE A 591 -6.85 -17.48 -13.98
CA PHE A 591 -6.80 -16.60 -12.81
C PHE A 591 -6.60 -17.40 -11.52
N THR A 592 -7.35 -18.50 -11.30
CA THR A 592 -7.16 -19.35 -10.12
C THR A 592 -5.73 -19.90 -10.05
N THR A 593 -5.15 -20.28 -11.19
CA THR A 593 -3.76 -20.73 -11.27
C THR A 593 -2.80 -19.63 -10.85
N SER A 594 -2.99 -18.40 -11.37
CA SER A 594 -2.18 -17.23 -11.02
C SER A 594 -2.31 -16.85 -9.54
N LEU A 595 -3.53 -16.92 -8.98
CA LEU A 595 -3.78 -16.65 -7.56
C LEU A 595 -3.14 -17.72 -6.66
N SER A 596 -3.11 -18.98 -7.10
CA SER A 596 -2.51 -20.08 -6.35
C SER A 596 -1.02 -19.89 -6.08
N GLU A 597 -0.33 -19.07 -6.88
CA GLU A 597 1.07 -18.74 -6.66
C GLU A 597 1.27 -18.02 -5.32
N PHE A 598 0.29 -17.26 -4.83
CA PHE A 598 0.35 -16.44 -3.60
C PHE A 598 -0.18 -17.17 -2.35
N ILE A 599 -0.30 -18.50 -2.42
CA ILE A 599 -0.81 -19.35 -1.35
C ILE A 599 0.30 -20.33 -0.93
N LYS A 600 0.33 -20.69 0.35
CA LYS A 600 1.25 -21.72 0.86
C LYS A 600 1.10 -23.02 0.06
N PRO A 601 2.21 -23.73 -0.25
CA PRO A 601 3.59 -23.39 0.10
C PRO A 601 4.31 -22.48 -0.92
N LYS A 602 3.71 -22.19 -2.09
CA LYS A 602 4.42 -21.63 -3.26
C LYS A 602 5.06 -20.26 -2.98
N MET A 603 4.27 -19.28 -2.57
CA MET A 603 4.77 -17.97 -2.16
C MET A 603 3.84 -17.37 -1.11
N VAL A 604 4.43 -16.87 -0.03
CA VAL A 604 3.72 -16.04 0.95
C VAL A 604 4.50 -14.78 1.26
N SER A 605 3.80 -13.76 1.75
CA SER A 605 4.45 -12.55 2.26
C SER A 605 4.81 -12.72 3.74
N THR A 606 5.91 -12.10 4.19
CA THR A 606 6.17 -11.87 5.63
C THR A 606 5.19 -10.87 6.24
N ASN A 607 4.41 -10.16 5.43
CA ASN A 607 3.32 -9.31 5.89
C ASN A 607 2.04 -10.13 6.08
N ASP A 608 1.80 -10.51 7.34
CA ASP A 608 0.62 -11.29 7.73
C ASP A 608 -0.71 -10.60 7.36
N GLU A 609 -0.77 -9.27 7.41
CA GLU A 609 -1.99 -8.53 7.05
C GLU A 609 -2.32 -8.71 5.56
N LEU A 610 -1.31 -8.65 4.69
CA LEU A 610 -1.51 -8.94 3.27
C LEU A 610 -1.92 -10.41 3.07
N GLN A 611 -1.22 -11.35 3.70
CA GLN A 611 -1.52 -12.78 3.55
C GLN A 611 -2.93 -13.13 4.09
N LYS A 612 -3.36 -12.46 5.15
CA LYS A 612 -4.72 -12.56 5.69
C LYS A 612 -5.76 -12.09 4.67
N THR A 613 -5.54 -10.97 3.99
CA THR A 613 -6.43 -10.52 2.89
C THR A 613 -6.60 -11.62 1.82
N PHE A 614 -5.50 -12.26 1.41
CA PHE A 614 -5.56 -13.33 0.41
C PHE A 614 -6.34 -14.54 0.93
N THR A 615 -6.08 -14.95 2.17
CA THR A 615 -6.74 -16.11 2.79
C THR A 615 -8.25 -15.86 2.94
N GLU A 616 -8.64 -14.68 3.46
CA GLU A 616 -10.04 -14.28 3.61
C GLU A 616 -10.80 -14.23 2.28
N PHE A 617 -10.14 -13.78 1.21
CA PHE A 617 -10.69 -13.79 -0.15
C PHE A 617 -10.95 -15.21 -0.67
N LEU A 618 -10.04 -16.14 -0.40
CA LEU A 618 -10.14 -17.54 -0.83
C LEU A 618 -11.21 -18.31 -0.06
N ASP A 619 -11.34 -18.01 1.23
CA ASP A 619 -12.35 -18.59 2.11
C ASP A 619 -13.77 -18.06 1.82
N ASN A 620 -13.91 -17.15 0.84
CA ASN A 620 -15.16 -16.49 0.45
C ASN A 620 -15.87 -15.82 1.65
N THR A 621 -15.10 -15.28 2.58
CA THR A 621 -15.64 -14.51 3.70
C THR A 621 -16.18 -13.15 3.20
N ASP A 622 -17.00 -12.48 4.02
CA ASP A 622 -17.60 -11.17 3.70
C ASP A 622 -16.57 -10.05 3.39
N ASN A 623 -15.27 -10.28 3.60
CA ASN A 623 -14.17 -9.34 3.34
C ASN A 623 -13.72 -9.23 1.87
N LEU A 624 -14.50 -9.73 0.90
CA LEU A 624 -14.23 -9.59 -0.54
C LEU A 624 -13.92 -8.13 -0.95
N GLN A 625 -14.57 -7.17 -0.30
CA GLN A 625 -14.38 -5.75 -0.57
C GLN A 625 -12.93 -5.29 -0.33
N LEU A 626 -12.29 -5.75 0.73
CA LEU A 626 -10.92 -5.38 1.05
C LEU A 626 -9.94 -5.86 -0.02
N PHE A 627 -10.09 -7.12 -0.46
CA PHE A 627 -9.30 -7.65 -1.56
C PHE A 627 -9.54 -6.87 -2.86
N ASN A 628 -10.81 -6.60 -3.20
CA ASN A 628 -11.17 -5.81 -4.37
C ASN A 628 -10.53 -4.41 -4.35
N ALA A 629 -10.48 -3.81 -3.17
CA ALA A 629 -9.93 -2.49 -2.97
C ALA A 629 -8.42 -2.48 -3.16
N ILE A 630 -7.72 -3.46 -2.58
CA ILE A 630 -6.27 -3.64 -2.76
C ILE A 630 -5.94 -3.91 -4.23
N MET A 631 -6.74 -4.71 -4.93
CA MET A 631 -6.52 -5.03 -6.35
C MET A 631 -6.88 -3.89 -7.33
N ASN A 632 -7.40 -2.76 -6.84
CA ASN A 632 -7.71 -1.61 -7.67
C ASN A 632 -6.97 -0.34 -7.19
N PRO A 633 -5.90 0.07 -7.89
CA PRO A 633 -5.06 1.19 -7.46
C PRO A 633 -5.78 2.54 -7.42
N LYS A 634 -6.95 2.68 -8.07
CA LYS A 634 -7.75 3.91 -7.96
C LYS A 634 -8.23 4.19 -6.54
N TYR A 635 -8.32 3.15 -5.69
CA TYR A 635 -8.75 3.33 -4.31
C TYR A 635 -7.68 3.90 -3.39
N ILE A 636 -6.39 3.84 -3.75
CA ILE A 636 -5.32 4.43 -2.94
C ILE A 636 -5.56 5.92 -2.72
N GLN A 637 -5.96 6.64 -3.78
CA GLN A 637 -6.20 8.08 -3.74
C GLN A 637 -7.47 8.46 -2.94
N ASN A 638 -8.40 7.53 -2.79
CA ASN A 638 -9.72 7.77 -2.20
C ASN A 638 -10.03 6.80 -1.07
N ILE A 639 -8.99 6.31 -0.40
CA ILE A 639 -9.08 5.22 0.58
C ILE A 639 -10.07 5.53 1.70
N GLY A 640 -10.02 6.76 2.24
CA GLY A 640 -10.93 7.19 3.29
C GLY A 640 -12.37 7.27 2.81
N LYS A 641 -12.61 7.67 1.55
CA LYS A 641 -13.94 7.67 0.95
C LYS A 641 -14.45 6.24 0.74
N TYR A 642 -13.61 5.37 0.21
CA TYR A 642 -13.95 3.97 0.00
C TYR A 642 -14.31 3.25 1.30
N LEU A 643 -13.49 3.42 2.35
CA LEU A 643 -13.75 2.82 3.66
C LEU A 643 -15.06 3.34 4.28
N ARG A 644 -15.38 4.64 4.13
CA ARG A 644 -16.64 5.23 4.59
C ARG A 644 -17.86 4.68 3.84
N GLU A 645 -17.78 4.57 2.52
CA GLU A 645 -18.87 4.04 1.68
C GLU A 645 -19.18 2.57 1.97
N ASN A 646 -18.22 1.84 2.56
CA ASN A 646 -18.31 0.41 2.86
C ASN A 646 -18.33 0.10 4.37
N GLU A 647 -18.62 1.10 5.21
CA GLU A 647 -18.54 1.02 6.68
C GLU A 647 -19.27 -0.19 7.30
N LYS A 648 -20.35 -0.68 6.70
CA LYS A 648 -21.10 -1.84 7.22
C LYS A 648 -20.30 -3.14 7.21
N SER A 649 -19.34 -3.28 6.31
CA SER A 649 -18.47 -4.45 6.14
C SER A 649 -17.03 -4.20 6.59
N THR A 650 -16.59 -2.95 6.69
CA THR A 650 -15.21 -2.59 7.04
C THR A 650 -15.08 -1.79 8.34
N ALA A 651 -16.06 -1.86 9.24
CA ALA A 651 -16.23 -0.98 10.41
C ALA A 651 -15.00 -0.85 11.34
N SER A 652 -13.99 -1.70 11.22
CA SER A 652 -12.76 -1.66 12.04
C SER A 652 -11.47 -1.34 11.28
N ILE A 653 -11.48 -1.19 9.95
CA ILE A 653 -10.25 -1.04 9.17
C ILE A 653 -9.90 0.45 9.05
N THR A 654 -8.74 0.82 9.61
CA THR A 654 -8.21 2.18 9.44
C THR A 654 -7.50 2.34 8.09
N THR A 655 -7.28 3.59 7.67
CA THR A 655 -6.43 3.89 6.49
C THR A 655 -5.04 3.26 6.63
N ASP A 656 -4.45 3.29 7.82
CA ASP A 656 -3.14 2.70 8.10
C ASP A 656 -3.17 1.18 7.95
N ASP A 657 -4.23 0.50 8.43
CA ASP A 657 -4.37 -0.95 8.29
C ASP A 657 -4.51 -1.37 6.83
N PHE A 658 -5.26 -0.60 6.04
CA PHE A 658 -5.36 -0.83 4.61
C PHE A 658 -4.01 -0.58 3.93
N GLN A 659 -3.33 0.52 4.23
CA GLN A 659 -2.02 0.80 3.66
C GLN A 659 -1.02 -0.28 4.03
N LYS A 660 -1.00 -0.77 5.27
CA LYS A 660 -0.15 -1.90 5.68
C LYS A 660 -0.35 -3.11 4.78
N ARG A 661 -1.55 -3.37 4.28
CA ARG A 661 -1.83 -4.50 3.35
C ARG A 661 -1.31 -4.28 1.93
N LEU A 662 -0.92 -3.07 1.56
CA LEU A 662 -0.29 -2.79 0.26
C LEU A 662 1.22 -3.08 0.25
N ASP A 663 1.81 -3.31 1.43
CA ASP A 663 3.21 -3.70 1.60
C ASP A 663 3.38 -5.20 1.35
N THR A 664 4.21 -5.58 0.39
CA THR A 664 4.45 -7.00 0.07
C THR A 664 5.47 -7.65 1.00
N GLY A 665 6.16 -6.88 1.84
CA GLY A 665 7.21 -7.37 2.72
C GLY A 665 8.29 -8.16 1.97
N ILE A 666 8.74 -9.24 2.59
CA ILE A 666 9.69 -10.19 2.02
C ILE A 666 8.89 -11.39 1.52
N SER A 667 9.19 -11.86 0.31
CA SER A 667 8.55 -13.06 -0.23
C SER A 667 9.20 -14.30 0.37
N ILE A 668 8.40 -15.26 0.80
CA ILE A 668 8.84 -16.59 1.23
C ILE A 668 8.36 -17.59 0.17
N ILE A 669 9.29 -18.10 -0.62
CA ILE A 669 9.08 -19.05 -1.71
C ILE A 669 9.27 -20.48 -1.18
N ASP A 670 8.38 -21.38 -1.59
CA ASP A 670 8.40 -22.82 -1.23
C ASP A 670 8.53 -23.09 0.28
N GLY A 671 8.06 -22.14 1.10
CA GLY A 671 8.00 -22.22 2.56
C GLY A 671 9.28 -21.88 3.31
N ASN A 672 10.45 -21.77 2.66
CA ASN A 672 11.73 -21.54 3.36
C ASN A 672 12.75 -20.65 2.62
N GLU A 673 12.50 -20.25 1.38
CA GLU A 673 13.41 -19.38 0.63
C GLU A 673 12.94 -17.92 0.70
N TYR A 674 13.80 -17.00 1.13
CA TYR A 674 13.46 -15.58 1.18
C TYR A 674 13.85 -14.91 -0.14
N GLU A 675 12.98 -14.06 -0.67
CA GLU A 675 13.17 -13.31 -1.91
C GLU A 675 12.74 -11.84 -1.76
N ILE A 676 13.55 -10.93 -2.32
CA ILE A 676 13.18 -9.52 -2.54
C ILE A 676 13.59 -9.07 -3.94
N ILE A 677 12.97 -7.99 -4.41
CA ILE A 677 13.29 -7.34 -5.69
C ILE A 677 13.88 -5.96 -5.39
N LEU A 678 15.09 -5.70 -5.90
CA LEU A 678 15.71 -4.38 -5.89
C LEU A 678 15.74 -3.83 -7.31
N ARG A 679 15.19 -2.64 -7.47
CA ARG A 679 15.37 -1.86 -8.69
C ARG A 679 16.61 -0.98 -8.52
N ILE A 680 17.62 -1.20 -9.36
CA ILE A 680 18.95 -0.59 -9.20
C ILE A 680 19.34 0.19 -10.44
N ASP A 681 19.51 1.51 -10.32
CA ASP A 681 20.10 2.30 -11.41
C ASP A 681 21.62 2.26 -11.33
N VAL A 682 22.24 2.05 -12.49
CA VAL A 682 23.68 1.98 -12.64
C VAL A 682 24.19 2.90 -13.75
N ILE A 683 25.48 3.25 -13.63
CA ILE A 683 26.29 3.83 -14.70
C ILE A 683 27.45 2.87 -15.03
N SER A 684 27.86 2.83 -16.29
CA SER A 684 28.92 1.91 -16.74
C SER A 684 30.30 2.50 -16.42
N GLY A 685 31.14 1.72 -15.74
CA GLY A 685 32.48 2.08 -15.27
C GLY A 685 32.57 2.25 -13.76
N GLU A 686 33.80 2.38 -13.26
CA GLU A 686 34.09 2.69 -11.85
C GLU A 686 34.03 4.21 -11.61
N LEU A 687 33.07 4.65 -10.81
CA LEU A 687 33.04 6.02 -10.31
C LEU A 687 33.98 6.18 -9.12
N ASN A 688 34.75 7.26 -9.13
CA ASN A 688 35.54 7.73 -8.00
C ASN A 688 35.51 9.27 -7.96
N SER A 689 36.05 9.85 -6.88
CA SER A 689 36.02 11.30 -6.65
C SER A 689 36.62 12.13 -7.80
N ASN A 690 37.58 11.57 -8.55
CA ASN A 690 38.22 12.27 -9.68
C ASN A 690 37.36 12.24 -10.97
N ILE A 691 36.47 11.26 -11.10
CA ILE A 691 35.60 11.08 -12.27
C ILE A 691 34.29 11.84 -12.10
N ILE A 692 33.78 11.97 -10.87
CA ILE A 692 32.50 12.63 -10.58
C ILE A 692 32.41 14.00 -11.23
N SER A 693 33.42 14.86 -11.04
CA SER A 693 33.42 16.23 -11.58
C SER A 693 33.31 16.29 -13.11
N LYS A 694 33.71 15.22 -13.81
CA LYS A 694 33.64 15.13 -15.27
C LYS A 694 32.25 14.72 -15.76
N ILE A 695 31.59 13.81 -15.06
CA ILE A 695 30.29 13.27 -15.49
C ILE A 695 29.09 14.00 -14.87
N ASP A 696 29.32 14.83 -13.85
CA ASP A 696 28.24 15.38 -13.02
C ASP A 696 27.24 16.20 -13.82
N CYS A 697 27.72 17.05 -14.72
CA CYS A 697 26.88 17.88 -15.57
C CYS A 697 26.04 17.03 -16.54
N SER A 698 26.64 16.03 -17.20
CA SER A 698 25.93 15.14 -18.12
C SER A 698 24.84 14.34 -17.42
N TYR A 699 25.16 13.74 -16.26
CA TYR A 699 24.22 12.94 -15.49
C TYR A 699 23.07 13.79 -14.91
N LYS A 700 23.39 14.93 -14.28
CA LYS A 700 22.37 15.85 -13.75
C LYS A 700 21.50 16.42 -14.87
N GLY A 701 22.10 16.78 -16.01
CA GLY A 701 21.37 17.26 -17.17
C GLY A 701 20.32 16.25 -17.65
N LYS A 702 20.70 14.97 -17.77
CA LYS A 702 19.77 13.89 -18.14
C LYS A 702 18.70 13.66 -17.07
N THR A 703 19.08 13.63 -15.80
CA THR A 703 18.15 13.50 -14.66
C THR A 703 17.12 14.64 -14.63
N LEU A 704 17.55 15.87 -14.88
CA LEU A 704 16.66 17.03 -14.96
C LEU A 704 15.73 16.96 -16.18
N GLY A 705 16.23 16.46 -17.31
CA GLY A 705 15.41 16.18 -18.50
C GLY A 705 14.26 15.23 -18.20
N ASP A 706 14.58 14.07 -17.61
CA ASP A 706 13.59 13.05 -17.24
C ASP A 706 12.62 13.59 -16.17
N THR A 707 13.12 14.34 -15.19
CA THR A 707 12.28 14.98 -14.16
C THR A 707 11.31 15.98 -14.79
N LEU A 708 11.78 16.80 -15.73
CA LEU A 708 10.95 17.76 -16.44
C LEU A 708 9.90 17.05 -17.31
N GLU A 709 10.28 15.99 -18.02
CA GLU A 709 9.35 15.18 -18.81
C GLU A 709 8.26 14.58 -17.92
N ASN A 710 8.63 14.05 -16.75
CA ASN A 710 7.68 13.51 -15.77
C ASN A 710 6.74 14.60 -15.24
N LEU A 711 7.24 15.81 -14.95
CA LEU A 711 6.41 16.92 -14.50
C LEU A 711 5.44 17.39 -15.59
N VAL A 712 5.89 17.44 -16.85
CA VAL A 712 5.06 17.81 -18.00
C VAL A 712 3.99 16.76 -18.27
N ASN A 713 4.34 15.48 -18.11
CA ASN A 713 3.45 14.34 -18.35
C ASN A 713 2.71 13.86 -17.09
N ALA A 714 2.81 14.58 -15.96
CA ALA A 714 2.30 14.14 -14.66
C ALA A 714 0.81 13.78 -14.66
N LYS A 715 0.01 14.36 -15.58
CA LYS A 715 -1.41 14.02 -15.77
C LYS A 715 -1.63 12.57 -16.23
N TYR A 716 -0.67 11.99 -16.93
CA TYR A 716 -0.74 10.63 -17.49
C TYR A 716 0.02 9.60 -16.65
N ILE A 717 0.85 10.06 -15.71
CA ILE A 717 1.60 9.19 -14.82
C ILE A 717 0.68 8.79 -13.68
N ASN A 718 0.45 7.48 -13.57
CA ASN A 718 -0.23 6.91 -12.43
C ASN A 718 0.61 7.15 -11.17
N LYS A 719 0.06 7.89 -10.19
CA LYS A 719 0.79 8.24 -8.94
C LYS A 719 1.31 7.03 -8.15
N TRP A 720 0.70 5.86 -8.37
CA TRP A 720 1.04 4.61 -7.67
C TRP A 720 2.07 3.73 -8.41
N GLU A 721 2.52 4.14 -9.60
CA GLU A 721 3.57 3.41 -10.33
C GLU A 721 4.93 4.07 -10.09
N LEU A 722 5.94 3.26 -9.80
CA LEU A 722 7.32 3.69 -9.86
C LEU A 722 7.60 4.21 -11.25
N ASN A 723 8.25 5.39 -11.33
CA ASN A 723 8.60 5.99 -12.61
C ASN A 723 9.28 4.96 -13.51
N THR A 724 8.72 4.66 -14.69
CA THR A 724 9.28 3.66 -15.60
C THR A 724 10.39 4.22 -16.48
N THR A 725 10.50 5.55 -16.63
CA THR A 725 11.59 6.17 -17.37
C THR A 725 12.86 6.07 -16.55
N ARG A 726 13.80 5.24 -17.03
CA ARG A 726 15.11 5.07 -16.42
C ARG A 726 16.14 5.70 -17.34
N ILE A 727 17.06 6.44 -16.75
CA ILE A 727 18.23 6.97 -17.42
C ILE A 727 19.03 5.76 -17.95
N ASP A 728 19.13 5.59 -19.27
CA ASP A 728 20.08 4.60 -19.80
C ASP A 728 21.49 4.81 -19.19
N PRO A 729 22.19 3.73 -18.78
CA PRO A 729 23.49 3.83 -18.14
C PRO A 729 24.45 4.67 -18.96
N ILE A 730 24.92 5.77 -18.37
CA ILE A 730 25.96 6.58 -18.97
C ILE A 730 27.25 5.75 -18.97
N ASN A 731 27.93 5.70 -20.11
CA ASN A 731 29.25 5.10 -20.21
C ASN A 731 30.31 6.14 -19.83
N ILE A 732 30.91 5.97 -18.66
CA ILE A 732 31.91 6.89 -18.10
C ILE A 732 33.11 7.06 -19.05
N GLU A 733 33.60 5.99 -19.66
CA GLU A 733 34.76 6.04 -20.55
C GLU A 733 34.45 6.89 -21.80
N ASN A 734 33.28 6.67 -22.40
CA ASN A 734 32.83 7.44 -23.56
C ASN A 734 32.64 8.92 -23.21
N GLU A 735 32.06 9.24 -22.05
CA GLU A 735 31.91 10.63 -21.60
C GLU A 735 33.27 11.30 -21.37
N ILE A 736 34.22 10.61 -20.75
CA ILE A 736 35.58 11.16 -20.55
C ILE A 736 36.24 11.45 -21.90
N VAL A 737 36.16 10.51 -22.85
CA VAL A 737 36.71 10.69 -24.22
C VAL A 737 36.04 11.87 -24.94
N ASN A 738 34.72 12.00 -24.82
CA ASN A 738 33.98 13.12 -25.41
C ASN A 738 34.36 14.47 -24.80
N ILE A 739 34.70 14.51 -23.52
CA ILE A 739 35.16 15.72 -22.83
C ILE A 739 36.60 16.05 -23.24
N THR A 740 37.49 15.07 -23.32
CA THR A 740 38.90 15.29 -23.69
C THR A 740 39.07 15.67 -25.16
N ASN A 741 38.20 15.18 -26.05
CA ASN A 741 38.26 15.44 -27.49
C ASN A 741 37.59 16.75 -27.92
N LYS A 742 36.82 17.40 -27.04
CA LYS A 742 36.39 18.78 -27.30
C LYS A 742 37.63 19.65 -27.21
N GLU A 743 38.20 19.99 -28.37
CA GLU A 743 39.29 20.96 -28.47
C GLU A 743 38.97 22.15 -27.57
N PRO A 744 39.92 22.61 -26.73
CA PRO A 744 39.70 23.79 -25.92
C PRO A 744 39.25 24.87 -26.89
N ILE A 745 38.01 25.33 -26.72
CA ILE A 745 37.47 26.44 -27.50
C ILE A 745 38.48 27.56 -27.26
N ASN A 746 39.32 27.84 -28.25
CA ASN A 746 40.36 28.84 -28.14
C ASN A 746 39.64 30.13 -27.74
N GLU A 747 39.75 30.49 -26.46
CA GLU A 747 39.27 31.75 -25.93
C GLU A 747 40.10 32.82 -26.63
N LYS A 748 39.60 33.26 -27.80
CA LYS A 748 40.07 34.46 -28.47
C LYS A 748 39.77 35.60 -27.51
N LYS A 749 40.79 35.96 -26.73
CA LYS A 749 40.84 37.18 -25.94
C LYS A 749 40.43 38.36 -26.82
N GLY A 750 39.36 39.05 -26.43
CA GLY A 750 39.07 40.40 -26.93
C GLY A 750 37.97 40.56 -28.00
N GLY A 751 36.86 39.84 -27.90
CA GLY A 751 35.67 40.17 -28.69
C GLY A 751 34.40 40.05 -27.84
N ASN A 752 33.66 41.16 -27.67
CA ASN A 752 32.33 41.19 -27.06
C ASN A 752 31.47 40.02 -27.59
N ILE A 753 31.27 38.99 -26.76
CA ILE A 753 30.34 37.92 -27.04
C ILE A 753 28.95 38.53 -26.94
N LYS A 754 28.44 39.05 -28.07
CA LYS A 754 27.00 39.28 -28.22
C LYS A 754 26.35 37.92 -28.04
N TYR A 755 25.57 37.76 -26.97
CA TYR A 755 24.61 36.68 -26.77
C TYR A 755 23.65 36.65 -27.97
N LYS A 756 24.09 36.06 -29.08
CA LYS A 756 23.23 35.73 -30.20
C LYS A 756 22.57 34.41 -29.87
N ASP A 757 21.27 34.55 -29.62
CA ASP A 757 20.23 33.62 -30.05
C ASP A 757 19.67 32.58 -29.06
N THR A 758 19.54 32.97 -27.80
CA THR A 758 18.51 32.35 -26.92
C THR A 758 17.09 32.60 -27.44
N ARG A 759 16.86 33.62 -28.28
CA ARG A 759 15.56 33.91 -28.90
C ARG A 759 15.15 32.87 -29.95
N LYS A 760 16.08 32.35 -30.76
CA LYS A 760 15.78 31.31 -31.76
C LYS A 760 15.45 29.97 -31.13
N LEU A 761 16.14 29.59 -30.04
CA LEU A 761 15.77 28.39 -29.28
C LEU A 761 14.39 28.54 -28.62
N ARG A 762 14.09 29.73 -28.07
CA ARG A 762 12.76 30.03 -27.51
C ARG A 762 11.66 30.01 -28.58
N SER A 763 11.93 30.50 -29.79
CA SER A 763 10.94 30.52 -30.87
C SER A 763 10.71 29.12 -31.48
N GLU A 764 11.72 28.27 -31.55
CA GLU A 764 11.62 26.85 -31.91
C GLU A 764 10.77 26.08 -30.89
N ILE A 765 11.04 26.25 -29.59
CA ILE A 765 10.25 25.61 -28.52
C ILE A 765 8.78 26.08 -28.56
N ILE A 766 8.53 27.37 -28.78
CA ILE A 766 7.16 27.91 -28.91
C ILE A 766 6.47 27.36 -30.16
N LYS A 767 7.18 27.22 -31.30
CA LYS A 767 6.63 26.62 -32.52
C LYS A 767 6.26 25.15 -32.32
N THR A 768 7.11 24.38 -31.66
CA THR A 768 6.85 22.96 -31.36
C THR A 768 5.66 22.81 -30.42
N ARG A 769 5.55 23.66 -29.39
CA ARG A 769 4.41 23.67 -28.46
C ARG A 769 3.08 24.02 -29.15
N LYS A 770 3.09 24.92 -30.13
CA LYS A 770 1.93 25.25 -30.98
C LYS A 770 1.54 24.16 -31.98
N ARG A 771 2.40 23.16 -32.21
CA ARG A 771 2.09 22.00 -33.08
C ARG A 771 1.53 20.82 -32.29
N MET A 772 1.76 20.79 -30.98
CA MET A 772 1.32 19.71 -30.08
C MET A 772 -0.01 20.03 -29.37
N LEU A 773 -0.33 21.32 -29.19
CA LEU A 773 -1.65 21.82 -28.85
C LEU A 773 -2.46 21.99 -30.14
#